data_AF-A0A852SZP7-F1
#
_entry.id   AF-A0A852SZP7-F1
#
_cell.length_a   1.000
_cell.length_b   1.000
_cell.length_c   1.000
_cell.angle_alpha   90.00
_cell.angle_beta   90.00
_cell.angle_gamma   90.00
#
_symmetry.space_group_name_H-M   'P 1'
#
loop_
_entity.id
_entity.type
_entity.pdbx_description
1 polymer ?
#
loop_
_entity_poly.entity_id
_entity_poly.type
_entity_poly.pdbx_seq_one_letter_code
_entity_poly.pdbx_strand_id
1 'polypeptide(L)'
;MRLSRLKRLPSRVKRAARYEIHAHWRRQPIVQGSVFYESFSGNGMLDNPEAIFRELLASPDLAHLTHIWALSDLTQYRAAVQEFAGDDRVSFVRYGSAAYYRALATSQYLVNNATFPPDFSKRPGQVYLNTWHGTPLKRMGYDIEDGALATANIVRNFVQADYLLSANPFMSEQMYETGYKLTGVYRGTLVEEGYPRIDRQFLDDAGRETVRQRLIAAGIPVGDRKIVLYAPTWKGQTFGRPEDDLDALLAHIAQIEERIDTSRYAVLLKTHQTVHALAAHRPELKRMLVPNEIPTNLVLGASDILISDYSSIFFDFLQTGRPIVFFTPDLADYAGTRGLYFEPEEWPGPVLLSAREVGDALHAIAEAGDAIPAESRERYLDMQRRFTPYEDGGASRRVVDIVFRGVRDGYRLRTDLADDGRQKILLYLGGMRPNGITTSALNLLNNIDHERYDVSAFFAQSRSRVVIAKQRQIHPAVRQFPRVGGMNGTKLLHAARHLDFRRGRIAQHADIPAQNRLWDDEWYRCFGESRFDYVVDFSGYGPFWATLLLHSPDAQRAIWLHNDLASDAHREVNGEKRMLHSLTQIFTLYSQYDHLVSVSPTLSEINRDSLAEYAAPEKFVSALNTVDAEHILENAAADLHELTFDEETGSIPDWAELLLADDDVTTFVNVGRLSPEKNQARLIRAFAAVHADNPRTRLVIVGSGPLAGQLEGLVAELGLEGSVFLTGMQRNPHAIMAKADCFVLSSDYEGQPMVLLEALVLQLPIVTVEFASAKNALPPGSGMIVPQSVDGVAEGMRAFLRGDVPDSHFDYHAYNRKAVAEFYRAIGAPAA
;
A
#
# COMPACT_ATOMS: atom_id res chain seq x y z
N MET A 1 12.64 37.03 5.07
CA MET A 1 12.55 35.66 4.48
C MET A 1 13.40 34.72 5.34
N ARG A 2 12.83 33.75 6.06
CA ARG A 2 13.57 32.93 7.07
C ARG A 2 14.79 32.22 6.44
N LEU A 3 15.98 32.34 7.06
CA LEU A 3 17.27 31.74 6.65
C LEU A 3 17.20 30.23 6.33
N SER A 4 16.24 29.51 6.91
CA SER A 4 15.95 28.10 6.61
C SER A 4 15.43 27.83 5.18
N ARG A 5 14.85 28.82 4.50
CA ARG A 5 14.40 28.69 3.10
C ARG A 5 15.57 28.79 2.10
N LEU A 6 16.62 29.55 2.41
CA LEU A 6 17.81 29.70 1.57
C LEU A 6 18.69 28.44 1.57
N LYS A 7 18.86 27.78 2.73
CA LYS A 7 19.58 26.49 2.85
C LYS A 7 18.95 25.34 2.04
N ARG A 8 17.65 25.43 1.72
CA ARG A 8 16.90 24.42 0.94
C ARG A 8 16.77 24.77 -0.54
N LEU A 9 17.36 25.87 -1.01
CA LEU A 9 17.25 26.33 -2.39
C LEU A 9 17.97 25.41 -3.39
N PRO A 10 19.22 24.95 -3.14
CA PRO A 10 19.94 24.09 -4.09
C PRO A 10 19.23 22.74 -4.31
N SER A 11 18.72 22.12 -3.25
CA SER A 11 17.99 20.86 -3.35
C SER A 11 16.65 21.01 -4.07
N ARG A 12 15.96 22.14 -3.89
CA ARG A 12 14.74 22.48 -4.64
C ARG A 12 15.02 22.70 -6.13
N VAL A 13 16.10 23.38 -6.48
CA VAL A 13 16.53 23.61 -7.87
C VAL A 13 16.93 22.31 -8.54
N LYS A 14 17.78 21.48 -7.89
CA LYS A 14 18.18 20.16 -8.41
C LYS A 14 16.96 19.26 -8.65
N ARG A 15 16.00 19.27 -7.73
CA ARG A 15 14.73 18.53 -7.88
C ARG A 15 13.90 19.08 -9.04
N ALA A 16 13.78 20.40 -9.17
CA ALA A 16 13.05 21.00 -10.29
C ALA A 16 13.67 20.67 -11.64
N ALA A 17 15.00 20.76 -11.76
CA ALA A 17 15.74 20.40 -12.97
C ALA A 17 15.52 18.93 -13.39
N ARG A 18 15.52 17.99 -12.43
CA ARG A 18 15.19 16.58 -12.71
C ARG A 18 13.80 16.43 -13.33
N TYR A 19 12.78 17.09 -12.77
CA TYR A 19 11.42 17.04 -13.32
C TYR A 19 11.35 17.63 -14.73
N GLU A 20 12.05 18.74 -15.00
CA GLU A 20 12.11 19.34 -16.34
C GLU A 20 12.79 18.42 -17.36
N ILE A 21 13.93 17.82 -16.99
CA ILE A 21 14.64 16.85 -17.84
C ILE A 21 13.73 15.67 -18.17
N HIS A 22 13.07 15.11 -17.15
CA HIS A 22 12.17 13.99 -17.35
C HIS A 22 10.99 14.37 -18.27
N ALA A 23 10.34 15.51 -18.02
CA ALA A 23 9.24 15.99 -18.84
C ALA A 23 9.65 16.34 -20.28
N HIS A 24 10.87 16.84 -20.48
CA HIS A 24 11.42 17.10 -21.81
C HIS A 24 11.57 15.80 -22.61
N TRP A 25 12.23 14.78 -22.06
CA TRP A 25 12.46 13.51 -22.76
C TRP A 25 11.18 12.72 -23.01
N ARG A 26 10.19 12.80 -22.11
CA ARG A 26 8.86 12.23 -22.33
C ARG A 26 8.09 12.82 -23.51
N ARG A 27 8.51 13.98 -24.04
CA ARG A 27 7.89 14.58 -25.24
C ARG A 27 8.61 14.18 -26.53
N GLN A 28 9.79 13.56 -26.43
CA GLN A 28 10.54 13.13 -27.59
C GLN A 28 9.96 11.82 -28.16
N PRO A 29 10.12 11.56 -29.46
CA PRO A 29 9.72 10.30 -30.08
C PRO A 29 10.34 9.09 -29.39
N ILE A 30 9.65 7.95 -29.44
CA ILE A 30 10.22 6.66 -29.07
C ILE A 30 11.23 6.25 -30.15
N VAL A 31 12.44 5.88 -29.73
CA VAL A 31 13.50 5.36 -30.58
C VAL A 31 13.21 3.88 -30.84
N GLN A 32 12.74 3.58 -32.05
CA GLN A 32 12.44 2.20 -32.45
C GLN A 32 13.72 1.35 -32.43
N GLY A 33 13.59 0.08 -32.04
CA GLY A 33 14.69 -0.87 -31.91
C GLY A 33 15.58 -0.67 -30.69
N SER A 34 15.28 0.26 -29.78
CA SER A 34 16.09 0.46 -28.57
C SER A 34 15.55 -0.32 -27.37
N VAL A 35 16.46 -0.95 -26.62
CA VAL A 35 16.17 -1.75 -25.43
C VAL A 35 16.93 -1.17 -24.24
N PHE A 36 16.19 -0.78 -23.21
CA PHE A 36 16.73 -0.25 -21.97
C PHE A 36 16.68 -1.30 -20.87
N TYR A 37 17.81 -1.54 -20.21
CA TYR A 37 17.97 -2.53 -19.15
C TYR A 37 18.33 -1.86 -17.83
N GLU A 38 17.66 -2.29 -16.76
CA GLU A 38 18.00 -1.93 -15.40
C GLU A 38 17.85 -3.16 -14.49
N SER A 39 18.91 -3.51 -13.77
CA SER A 39 18.90 -4.57 -12.76
C SER A 39 19.15 -3.96 -11.37
N PHE A 40 18.24 -4.19 -10.43
CA PHE A 40 18.34 -3.74 -9.03
C PHE A 40 18.78 -2.26 -8.86
N SER A 41 18.10 -1.31 -9.53
CA SER A 41 18.47 0.12 -9.53
C SER A 41 19.89 0.40 -10.06
N GLY A 42 20.32 -0.39 -11.04
CA GLY A 42 21.61 -0.26 -11.72
C GLY A 42 22.78 -0.93 -10.99
N ASN A 43 22.55 -1.91 -10.13
CA ASN A 43 23.59 -2.62 -9.38
C ASN A 43 24.38 -3.63 -10.26
N GLY A 44 24.76 -3.25 -11.48
CA GLY A 44 25.48 -4.10 -12.43
C GLY A 44 24.60 -4.66 -13.54
N MET A 45 25.25 -5.36 -14.48
CA MET A 45 24.60 -6.21 -15.48
C MET A 45 24.37 -7.59 -14.87
N LEU A 46 23.21 -7.78 -14.25
CA LEU A 46 22.90 -8.98 -13.47
C LEU A 46 21.50 -9.50 -13.79
N ASP A 47 21.25 -10.74 -13.36
CA ASP A 47 19.91 -11.33 -13.25
C ASP A 47 19.23 -11.58 -14.61
N ASN A 48 17.89 -11.72 -14.62
CA ASN A 48 17.13 -12.00 -15.84
C ASN A 48 17.39 -10.97 -16.96
N PRO A 49 17.50 -9.65 -16.69
CA PRO A 49 17.81 -8.68 -17.73
C PRO A 49 19.15 -8.93 -18.43
N GLU A 50 20.16 -9.44 -17.73
CA GLU A 50 21.47 -9.74 -18.33
C GLU A 50 21.42 -10.95 -19.26
N ALA A 51 20.75 -12.01 -18.85
CA ALA A 51 20.57 -13.20 -19.68
C ALA A 51 19.76 -12.88 -20.95
N ILE A 52 18.65 -12.13 -20.82
CA ILE A 52 17.85 -11.67 -21.96
C ILE A 52 18.70 -10.79 -22.90
N PHE A 53 19.50 -9.87 -22.35
CA PHE A 53 20.39 -9.01 -23.14
C PHE A 53 21.37 -9.84 -23.98
N ARG A 54 22.00 -10.87 -23.40
CA ARG A 54 22.94 -11.72 -24.13
C ARG A 54 22.27 -12.55 -25.22
N GLU A 55 21.09 -13.10 -24.96
CA GLU A 55 20.31 -13.84 -25.97
C GLU A 55 19.91 -12.94 -27.15
N LEU A 56 19.51 -11.69 -26.87
CA LEU A 56 19.20 -10.70 -27.91
C LEU A 56 20.44 -10.35 -28.73
N LEU A 57 21.59 -10.13 -28.07
CA LEU A 57 22.84 -9.77 -28.74
C LEU A 57 23.36 -10.88 -29.67
N ALA A 58 23.12 -12.13 -29.28
CA ALA A 58 23.48 -13.34 -30.03
C ALA A 58 22.50 -13.69 -31.16
N SER A 59 21.29 -13.13 -31.15
CA SER A 59 20.23 -13.40 -32.14
C SER A 59 20.45 -12.60 -33.44
N PRO A 60 20.80 -13.23 -34.58
CA PRO A 60 21.14 -12.50 -35.81
C PRO A 60 19.97 -11.71 -36.41
N ASP A 61 18.74 -12.22 -36.30
CA ASP A 61 17.52 -11.56 -36.77
C ASP A 61 17.18 -10.30 -35.95
N LEU A 62 17.68 -10.21 -34.72
CA LEU A 62 17.51 -9.08 -33.81
C LEU A 62 18.74 -8.16 -33.76
N ALA A 63 19.70 -8.32 -34.67
CA ALA A 63 20.92 -7.50 -34.72
C ALA A 63 20.66 -6.01 -34.98
N HIS A 64 19.45 -5.65 -35.41
CA HIS A 64 18.99 -4.26 -35.59
C HIS A 64 18.69 -3.55 -34.26
N LEU A 65 18.64 -4.27 -33.14
CA LEU A 65 18.38 -3.69 -31.83
C LEU A 65 19.62 -2.96 -31.28
N THR A 66 19.38 -1.92 -30.49
CA THR A 66 20.39 -1.19 -29.71
C THR A 66 20.09 -1.34 -28.22
N HIS A 67 21.14 -1.41 -27.41
CA HIS A 67 21.06 -1.82 -26.02
C HIS A 67 21.64 -0.74 -25.11
N ILE A 68 20.87 -0.33 -24.09
CA ILE A 68 21.24 0.74 -23.17
C ILE A 68 21.15 0.20 -21.75
N TRP A 69 22.29 0.10 -21.05
CA TRP A 69 22.35 -0.37 -19.67
C TRP A 69 22.45 0.78 -18.66
N ALA A 70 21.59 0.76 -17.65
CA ALA A 70 21.71 1.65 -16.49
C ALA A 70 22.58 1.02 -15.40
N LEU A 71 23.65 1.71 -15.01
CA LEU A 71 24.53 1.29 -13.92
C LEU A 71 24.65 2.40 -12.86
N SER A 72 24.70 2.05 -11.59
CA SER A 72 24.79 3.01 -10.47
C SER A 72 26.14 3.73 -10.47
N ASP A 73 27.21 3.03 -10.81
CA ASP A 73 28.57 3.56 -10.94
C ASP A 73 29.33 2.91 -12.11
N LEU A 74 29.58 3.68 -13.17
CA LEU A 74 30.31 3.23 -14.36
C LEU A 74 31.79 2.89 -14.09
N THR A 75 32.36 3.40 -13.00
CA THR A 75 33.75 3.10 -12.58
C THR A 75 33.79 1.78 -11.84
N GLN A 76 32.85 1.57 -10.92
CA GLN A 76 32.75 0.30 -10.17
C GLN A 76 32.52 -0.88 -11.10
N TYR A 77 31.65 -0.74 -12.11
CA TYR A 77 31.36 -1.81 -13.08
C TYR A 77 32.12 -1.66 -14.40
N ARG A 78 33.35 -1.12 -14.33
CA ARG A 78 34.18 -0.90 -15.53
C ARG A 78 34.40 -2.18 -16.34
N ALA A 79 34.54 -3.33 -15.69
CA ALA A 79 34.73 -4.61 -16.38
C ALA A 79 33.56 -4.92 -17.34
N ALA A 80 32.32 -4.73 -16.89
CA ALA A 80 31.13 -4.91 -17.73
C ALA A 80 31.08 -3.89 -18.89
N VAL A 81 31.49 -2.64 -18.64
CA VAL A 81 31.57 -1.62 -19.70
C VAL A 81 32.64 -1.99 -20.74
N GLN A 82 33.79 -2.51 -20.30
CA GLN A 82 34.89 -2.92 -21.16
C GLN A 82 34.57 -4.16 -21.98
N GLU A 83 33.81 -5.11 -21.43
CA GLU A 83 33.37 -6.33 -22.12
C GLU A 83 32.64 -6.00 -23.44
N PHE A 84 31.86 -4.93 -23.47
CA PHE A 84 31.07 -4.52 -24.63
C PHE A 84 31.56 -3.24 -25.32
N ALA A 85 32.76 -2.75 -24.98
CA ALA A 85 33.27 -1.48 -25.53
C ALA A 85 33.51 -1.50 -27.06
N GLY A 86 33.63 -2.70 -27.64
CA GLY A 86 33.79 -2.88 -29.10
C GLY A 86 32.48 -3.18 -29.85
N ASP A 87 31.32 -3.24 -29.17
CA ASP A 87 30.03 -3.45 -29.82
C ASP A 87 29.24 -2.14 -29.89
N ASP A 88 29.16 -1.55 -31.09
CA ASP A 88 28.49 -0.27 -31.35
C ASP A 88 26.98 -0.30 -31.03
N ARG A 89 26.39 -1.48 -30.84
CA ARG A 89 24.98 -1.62 -30.44
C ARG A 89 24.79 -1.40 -28.94
N VAL A 90 25.84 -1.43 -28.12
CA VAL A 90 25.76 -1.42 -26.65
C VAL A 90 26.25 -0.09 -26.09
N SER A 91 25.46 0.50 -25.18
CA SER A 91 25.81 1.74 -24.50
C SER A 91 25.43 1.73 -23.03
N PHE A 92 26.06 2.60 -22.25
CA PHE A 92 25.89 2.65 -20.79
C PHE A 92 25.53 4.05 -20.32
N VAL A 93 24.63 4.12 -19.35
CA VAL A 93 24.22 5.37 -18.70
C VAL A 93 24.28 5.21 -17.19
N ARG A 94 24.61 6.30 -16.48
CA ARG A 94 24.58 6.29 -15.01
C ARG A 94 23.13 6.38 -14.51
N TYR A 95 22.72 5.49 -13.61
CA TYR A 95 21.40 5.49 -12.97
C TYR A 95 21.06 6.86 -12.38
N GLY A 96 19.84 7.34 -12.63
CA GLY A 96 19.36 8.64 -12.16
C GLY A 96 20.00 9.88 -12.82
N SER A 97 20.87 9.71 -13.83
CA SER A 97 21.41 10.82 -14.63
C SER A 97 20.41 11.35 -15.67
N ALA A 98 20.73 12.47 -16.32
CA ALA A 98 19.91 12.98 -17.43
C ALA A 98 19.83 11.98 -18.60
N ALA A 99 20.92 11.26 -18.89
CA ALA A 99 20.97 10.23 -19.92
C ALA A 99 20.10 9.00 -19.55
N TYR A 100 20.03 8.66 -18.26
CA TYR A 100 19.10 7.64 -17.76
C TYR A 100 17.64 8.01 -18.03
N TYR A 101 17.20 9.22 -17.66
CA TYR A 101 15.81 9.64 -17.93
C TYR A 101 15.53 9.78 -19.42
N ARG A 102 16.53 10.13 -20.24
CA ARG A 102 16.41 10.07 -21.70
C ARG A 102 16.13 8.64 -22.16
N ALA A 103 16.98 7.68 -21.79
CA ALA A 103 16.86 6.29 -22.21
C ALA A 103 15.53 5.69 -21.74
N LEU A 104 15.18 5.84 -20.45
CA LEU A 104 13.92 5.35 -19.89
C LEU A 104 12.69 5.92 -20.61
N ALA A 105 12.72 7.21 -20.95
CA ALA A 105 11.58 7.87 -21.60
C ALA A 105 11.47 7.57 -23.09
N THR A 106 12.58 7.27 -23.78
CA THR A 106 12.61 7.17 -25.26
C THR A 106 12.81 5.76 -25.78
N SER A 107 13.15 4.78 -24.94
CA SER A 107 13.40 3.42 -25.42
C SER A 107 12.10 2.69 -25.76
N GLN A 108 12.12 1.88 -26.83
CA GLN A 108 10.98 1.07 -27.22
C GLN A 108 10.74 -0.05 -26.22
N TYR A 109 11.79 -0.81 -25.87
CA TYR A 109 11.69 -1.91 -24.92
C TYR A 109 12.32 -1.52 -23.59
N LEU A 110 11.65 -1.85 -22.49
CA LEU A 110 12.11 -1.63 -21.13
C LEU A 110 12.17 -2.98 -20.42
N VAL A 111 13.34 -3.34 -19.87
CA VAL A 111 13.56 -4.59 -19.13
C VAL A 111 14.04 -4.26 -17.72
N ASN A 112 13.28 -4.66 -16.71
CA ASN A 112 13.59 -4.40 -15.30
C ASN A 112 13.23 -5.61 -14.43
N ASN A 113 14.03 -5.92 -13.42
CA ASN A 113 13.80 -7.07 -12.53
C ASN A 113 13.28 -6.69 -11.12
N ALA A 114 12.98 -5.42 -10.91
CA ALA A 114 12.46 -4.87 -9.66
C ALA A 114 11.36 -3.85 -10.00
N THR A 115 11.61 -2.56 -9.76
CA THR A 115 10.68 -1.48 -10.10
C THR A 115 11.43 -0.28 -10.63
N PHE A 116 10.89 0.38 -11.66
CA PHE A 116 11.33 1.74 -11.95
C PHE A 116 10.84 2.72 -10.85
N PRO A 117 11.52 3.87 -10.67
CA PRO A 117 11.19 4.87 -9.64
C PRO A 117 9.73 5.39 -9.70
N PRO A 118 9.20 6.00 -8.62
CA PRO A 118 7.82 6.51 -8.58
C PRO A 118 7.47 7.59 -9.62
N ASP A 119 8.46 8.25 -10.19
CA ASP A 119 8.30 9.21 -11.29
C ASP A 119 8.29 8.54 -12.67
N PHE A 120 8.55 7.23 -12.80
CA PHE A 120 8.31 6.50 -14.05
C PHE A 120 6.83 6.58 -14.46
N SER A 121 6.55 6.48 -15.74
CA SER A 121 5.23 6.17 -16.28
C SER A 121 5.45 5.60 -17.68
N LYS A 122 4.96 4.39 -17.97
CA LYS A 122 5.07 3.85 -19.34
C LYS A 122 4.32 4.78 -20.31
N ARG A 123 4.81 4.87 -21.55
CA ARG A 123 4.23 5.68 -22.62
C ARG A 123 3.69 4.77 -23.74
N PRO A 124 2.68 5.21 -24.50
CA PRO A 124 2.30 4.54 -25.74
C PRO A 124 3.51 4.35 -26.66
N GLY A 125 3.64 3.15 -27.23
CA GLY A 125 4.78 2.75 -28.07
C GLY A 125 5.97 2.17 -27.31
N GLN A 126 5.93 2.12 -25.97
CA GLN A 126 6.89 1.36 -25.17
C GLN A 126 6.32 -0.02 -24.83
N VAL A 127 7.20 -1.02 -24.72
CA VAL A 127 6.94 -2.38 -24.25
C VAL A 127 7.75 -2.60 -22.98
N TYR A 128 7.08 -2.89 -21.86
CA TYR A 128 7.70 -3.08 -20.56
C TYR A 128 7.61 -4.54 -20.10
N LEU A 129 8.77 -5.19 -20.04
CA LEU A 129 8.98 -6.49 -19.38
C LEU A 129 9.50 -6.28 -17.96
N ASN A 130 8.69 -6.63 -16.97
CA ASN A 130 9.15 -6.77 -15.59
C ASN A 130 9.45 -8.24 -15.31
N THR A 131 10.71 -8.59 -15.08
CA THR A 131 11.12 -9.97 -14.89
C THR A 131 10.96 -10.47 -13.45
N TRP A 132 10.74 -9.55 -12.51
CA TRP A 132 10.97 -9.79 -11.08
C TRP A 132 12.32 -10.49 -10.82
N HIS A 133 12.51 -11.03 -9.61
CA HIS A 133 13.83 -11.49 -9.15
C HIS A 133 13.79 -12.73 -8.25
N GLY A 134 12.77 -13.59 -8.34
CA GLY A 134 12.76 -14.83 -7.55
C GLY A 134 11.38 -15.35 -7.20
N THR A 135 11.28 -16.68 -7.10
CA THR A 135 10.17 -17.36 -6.42
C THR A 135 10.14 -16.95 -4.94
N PRO A 136 9.02 -16.43 -4.43
CA PRO A 136 8.99 -15.94 -3.05
C PRO A 136 8.90 -17.10 -2.05
N LEU A 137 9.82 -17.13 -1.09
CA LEU A 137 9.69 -17.95 0.12
C LEU A 137 8.86 -17.23 1.20
N LYS A 138 9.07 -15.92 1.31
CA LYS A 138 8.45 -15.05 2.31
C LYS A 138 7.13 -14.53 1.76
N ARG A 139 6.16 -14.28 2.64
CA ARG A 139 4.95 -13.55 2.25
C ARG A 139 5.31 -12.20 1.64
N MET A 140 4.59 -11.80 0.61
CA MET A 140 4.85 -10.57 -0.15
C MET A 140 3.55 -9.82 -0.45
N GLY A 141 3.68 -8.56 -0.84
CA GLY A 141 2.52 -7.78 -1.25
C GLY A 141 1.55 -7.55 -0.09
N TYR A 142 0.29 -7.88 -0.30
CA TYR A 142 -0.80 -7.80 0.67
C TYR A 142 -0.86 -8.99 1.64
N ASP A 143 -0.07 -10.05 1.43
CA ASP A 143 0.01 -11.19 2.36
C ASP A 143 0.87 -10.87 3.60
N ILE A 144 1.55 -9.72 3.60
CA ILE A 144 2.24 -9.17 4.77
C ILE A 144 1.29 -8.20 5.47
N GLU A 145 1.24 -8.26 6.80
CA GLU A 145 0.60 -7.22 7.61
C GLU A 145 1.15 -5.83 7.22
N ASP A 146 0.27 -4.86 6.97
CA ASP A 146 0.62 -3.52 6.46
C ASP A 146 1.34 -3.47 5.10
N GLY A 147 1.36 -4.57 4.35
CA GLY A 147 2.15 -4.71 3.13
C GLY A 147 1.73 -3.76 1.98
N ALA A 148 0.49 -3.26 2.02
CA ALA A 148 -0.06 -2.32 1.02
C ALA A 148 0.83 -1.08 0.80
N LEU A 149 1.30 -0.44 1.89
CA LEU A 149 2.10 0.78 1.79
C LEU A 149 3.52 0.52 1.27
N ALA A 150 4.12 -0.60 1.66
CA ALA A 150 5.44 -1.02 1.19
C ALA A 150 5.43 -1.40 -0.30
N THR A 151 4.29 -1.90 -0.78
CA THR A 151 4.10 -2.44 -2.12
C THR A 151 3.61 -1.40 -3.14
N ALA A 152 3.31 -0.17 -2.72
CA ALA A 152 2.68 0.83 -3.57
C ALA A 152 3.42 1.10 -4.91
N ASN A 153 4.75 1.19 -4.91
CA ASN A 153 5.50 1.35 -6.18
C ASN A 153 5.61 0.04 -7.00
N ILE A 154 5.52 -1.11 -6.34
CA ILE A 154 5.56 -2.42 -6.98
C ILE A 154 4.30 -2.62 -7.82
N VAL A 155 3.11 -2.55 -7.20
CA VAL A 155 1.82 -2.70 -7.91
C VAL A 155 1.71 -1.67 -9.04
N ARG A 156 2.14 -0.42 -8.80
CA ARG A 156 2.18 0.63 -9.82
C ARG A 156 2.98 0.23 -11.07
N ASN A 157 4.13 -0.42 -10.90
CA ASN A 157 4.94 -0.91 -12.03
C ASN A 157 4.29 -2.14 -12.67
N PHE A 158 3.71 -3.05 -11.88
CA PHE A 158 3.06 -4.26 -12.40
C PHE A 158 1.88 -3.92 -13.32
N VAL A 159 0.96 -3.05 -12.90
CA VAL A 159 -0.20 -2.65 -13.74
C VAL A 159 0.20 -1.85 -15.00
N GLN A 160 1.47 -1.42 -15.10
CA GLN A 160 2.03 -0.76 -16.28
C GLN A 160 2.82 -1.72 -17.18
N ALA A 161 3.21 -2.90 -16.68
CA ALA A 161 4.01 -3.85 -17.45
C ALA A 161 3.17 -4.54 -18.52
N ASP A 162 3.70 -4.64 -19.73
CA ASP A 162 3.10 -5.45 -20.80
C ASP A 162 3.32 -6.93 -20.54
N TYR A 163 4.44 -7.27 -19.90
CA TYR A 163 4.81 -8.62 -19.53
C TYR A 163 5.33 -8.68 -18.09
N LEU A 164 4.80 -9.61 -17.30
CA LEU A 164 5.37 -10.02 -16.02
C LEU A 164 5.93 -11.43 -16.17
N LEU A 165 7.20 -11.63 -15.81
CA LEU A 165 7.83 -12.95 -15.91
C LEU A 165 7.60 -13.76 -14.63
N SER A 166 7.20 -15.00 -14.82
CA SER A 166 6.93 -15.97 -13.77
C SER A 166 7.79 -17.22 -14.00
N ALA A 167 8.53 -17.65 -12.98
CA ALA A 167 9.39 -18.83 -13.10
C ALA A 167 8.61 -20.15 -13.07
N ASN A 168 7.45 -20.16 -12.42
CA ASN A 168 6.65 -21.35 -12.14
C ASN A 168 5.20 -20.97 -11.81
N PRO A 169 4.25 -21.94 -11.80
CA PRO A 169 2.84 -21.66 -11.50
C PRO A 169 2.61 -20.97 -10.15
N PHE A 170 3.41 -21.33 -9.12
CA PHE A 170 3.28 -20.73 -7.79
C PHE A 170 3.52 -19.21 -7.80
N MET A 171 4.49 -18.73 -8.59
CA MET A 171 4.67 -17.29 -8.76
C MET A 171 3.46 -16.63 -9.45
N SER A 172 2.89 -17.27 -10.46
CA SER A 172 1.71 -16.77 -11.17
C SER A 172 0.51 -16.63 -10.23
N GLU A 173 0.20 -17.69 -9.48
CA GLU A 173 -1.00 -17.80 -8.64
C GLU A 173 -0.83 -17.16 -7.26
N GLN A 174 0.21 -17.55 -6.51
CA GLN A 174 0.40 -17.04 -5.15
C GLN A 174 1.00 -15.64 -5.15
N MET A 175 2.02 -15.36 -5.95
CA MET A 175 2.69 -14.05 -5.89
C MET A 175 1.87 -12.98 -6.61
N TYR A 176 1.58 -13.15 -7.90
CA TYR A 176 0.96 -12.11 -8.70
C TYR A 176 -0.55 -11.98 -8.44
N GLU A 177 -1.29 -13.08 -8.53
CA GLU A 177 -2.75 -13.05 -8.40
C GLU A 177 -3.20 -12.80 -6.96
N THR A 178 -2.66 -13.55 -6.00
CA THR A 178 -3.09 -13.45 -4.60
C THR A 178 -2.29 -12.38 -3.84
N GLY A 179 -0.98 -12.57 -3.69
CA GLY A 179 -0.12 -11.72 -2.88
C GLY A 179 -0.05 -10.28 -3.36
N TYR A 180 -0.06 -10.02 -4.68
CA TYR A 180 -0.13 -8.67 -5.25
C TYR A 180 -1.52 -8.28 -5.76
N LYS A 181 -2.53 -9.14 -5.59
CA LYS A 181 -3.92 -8.90 -5.98
C LYS A 181 -4.09 -8.44 -7.43
N LEU A 182 -3.33 -8.98 -8.38
CA LEU A 182 -3.35 -8.49 -9.76
C LEU A 182 -4.57 -8.93 -10.58
N THR A 183 -5.29 -9.97 -10.14
CA THR A 183 -6.59 -10.37 -10.70
C THR A 183 -7.55 -9.19 -10.74
N GLY A 184 -8.33 -9.05 -11.80
CA GLY A 184 -9.23 -7.92 -12.09
C GLY A 184 -8.55 -6.66 -12.66
N VAL A 185 -7.27 -6.40 -12.37
CA VAL A 185 -6.64 -5.10 -12.70
C VAL A 185 -5.45 -5.19 -13.66
N TYR A 186 -4.77 -6.33 -13.73
CA TYR A 186 -3.64 -6.51 -14.63
C TYR A 186 -4.11 -6.93 -16.03
N ARG A 187 -3.76 -6.11 -17.04
CA ARG A 187 -4.15 -6.33 -18.46
C ARG A 187 -3.00 -6.78 -19.37
N GLY A 188 -1.79 -6.95 -18.81
CA GLY A 188 -0.67 -7.48 -19.58
C GLY A 188 -0.70 -9.00 -19.67
N THR A 189 0.43 -9.60 -20.01
CA THR A 189 0.60 -11.06 -20.09
C THR A 189 1.54 -11.55 -18.99
N LEU A 190 1.11 -12.54 -18.20
CA LEU A 190 2.06 -13.32 -17.39
C LEU A 190 2.76 -14.32 -18.31
N VAL A 191 4.09 -14.27 -18.33
CA VAL A 191 4.95 -15.18 -19.08
C VAL A 191 5.45 -16.25 -18.13
N GLU A 192 4.95 -17.47 -18.23
CA GLU A 192 5.28 -18.56 -17.31
C GLU A 192 6.27 -19.54 -17.96
N GLU A 193 7.48 -19.06 -18.21
CA GLU A 193 8.46 -19.75 -19.06
C GLU A 193 9.81 -20.02 -18.38
N GLY A 194 9.85 -19.95 -17.04
CA GLY A 194 11.10 -20.06 -16.30
C GLY A 194 11.89 -18.75 -16.29
N TYR A 195 13.08 -18.79 -15.70
CA TYR A 195 13.93 -17.62 -15.52
C TYR A 195 15.19 -17.62 -16.40
N PRO A 196 15.36 -16.63 -17.29
CA PRO A 196 16.57 -16.44 -18.09
C PRO A 196 17.87 -16.50 -17.29
N ARG A 197 17.89 -16.00 -16.04
CA ARG A 197 19.09 -16.06 -15.20
C ARG A 197 19.50 -17.49 -14.84
N ILE A 198 18.56 -18.45 -14.78
CA ILE A 198 18.83 -19.85 -14.47
C ILE A 198 19.52 -20.54 -15.65
N ASP A 199 19.27 -20.13 -16.90
CA ASP A 199 20.04 -20.61 -18.06
C ASP A 199 21.55 -20.42 -17.89
N ARG A 200 21.95 -19.33 -17.20
CA ARG A 200 23.35 -19.02 -16.91
C ARG A 200 23.99 -20.03 -15.93
N GLN A 201 23.22 -20.86 -15.24
CA GLN A 201 23.73 -21.88 -14.33
C GLN A 201 24.16 -23.17 -15.04
N PHE A 202 23.69 -23.41 -16.26
CA PHE A 202 24.04 -24.58 -17.06
C PHE A 202 25.44 -24.40 -17.66
N LEU A 203 26.44 -24.64 -16.81
CA LEU A 203 27.85 -24.54 -17.16
C LEU A 203 28.40 -25.91 -17.52
N ASP A 204 29.11 -25.97 -18.65
CA ASP A 204 30.05 -27.05 -18.93
C ASP A 204 31.34 -26.87 -18.10
N ASP A 205 32.28 -27.79 -18.25
CA ASP A 205 33.54 -27.76 -17.50
C ASP A 205 34.36 -26.48 -17.79
N ALA A 206 34.34 -25.99 -19.03
CA ALA A 206 35.01 -24.75 -19.42
C ALA A 206 34.35 -23.51 -18.78
N GLY A 207 33.03 -23.48 -18.71
CA GLY A 207 32.26 -22.43 -18.05
C GLY A 207 32.53 -22.40 -16.54
N ARG A 208 32.54 -23.57 -15.88
CA ARG A 208 32.90 -23.69 -14.45
C ARG A 208 34.31 -23.17 -14.21
N GLU A 209 35.27 -23.54 -15.07
CA GLU A 209 36.64 -23.08 -14.96
C GLU A 209 36.77 -21.56 -15.17
N THR A 210 36.00 -21.00 -16.10
CA THR A 210 35.95 -19.54 -16.31
C THR A 210 35.46 -18.82 -15.06
N VAL A 211 34.42 -19.32 -14.39
CA VAL A 211 33.93 -18.73 -13.13
C VAL A 211 35.00 -18.85 -12.04
N ARG A 212 35.67 -20.01 -11.93
CA ARG A 212 36.77 -20.23 -10.98
C ARG A 212 37.91 -19.25 -11.19
N GLN A 213 38.36 -19.03 -12.43
CA GLN A 213 39.41 -18.07 -12.75
C GLN A 213 39.00 -16.63 -12.40
N ARG A 214 37.73 -16.25 -12.58
CA ARG A 214 37.22 -14.94 -12.13
C ARG A 214 37.25 -14.79 -10.62
N LEU A 215 36.93 -15.84 -9.86
CA LEU A 215 37.04 -15.84 -8.40
C LEU A 215 38.51 -15.70 -7.96
N ILE A 216 39.43 -16.43 -8.59
CA ILE A 216 40.88 -16.35 -8.33
C ILE A 216 41.40 -14.94 -8.63
N ALA A 217 41.02 -14.36 -9.77
CA ALA A 217 41.39 -12.99 -10.15
C ALA A 217 40.86 -11.94 -9.16
N ALA A 218 39.74 -12.21 -8.49
CA ALA A 218 39.21 -11.37 -7.42
C ALA A 218 39.92 -11.54 -6.07
N GLY A 219 40.94 -12.41 -5.98
CA GLY A 219 41.70 -12.68 -4.77
C GLY A 219 41.12 -13.78 -3.88
N ILE A 220 40.20 -14.60 -4.40
CA ILE A 220 39.62 -15.74 -3.68
C ILE A 220 40.42 -16.99 -4.05
N PRO A 221 41.16 -17.61 -3.11
CA PRO A 221 42.12 -18.67 -3.43
C PRO A 221 41.45 -20.03 -3.62
N VAL A 222 40.39 -20.14 -4.42
CA VAL A 222 39.58 -21.37 -4.56
C VAL A 222 40.40 -22.58 -5.04
N GLY A 223 41.32 -22.41 -5.99
CA GLY A 223 42.08 -23.53 -6.58
C GLY A 223 41.14 -24.59 -7.17
N ASP A 224 41.56 -25.86 -7.15
CA ASP A 224 40.77 -26.99 -7.67
C ASP A 224 39.70 -27.51 -6.69
N ARG A 225 39.49 -26.80 -5.58
CA ARG A 225 38.56 -27.20 -4.51
C ARG A 225 37.11 -27.11 -4.98
N LYS A 226 36.28 -27.98 -4.40
CA LYS A 226 34.82 -27.90 -4.50
C LYS A 226 34.32 -26.64 -3.79
N ILE A 227 33.28 -26.02 -4.33
CA ILE A 227 32.76 -24.75 -3.82
C ILE A 227 31.55 -25.01 -2.93
N VAL A 228 31.64 -24.58 -1.67
CA VAL A 228 30.49 -24.47 -0.76
C VAL A 228 30.10 -23.00 -0.72
N LEU A 229 28.96 -22.65 -1.33
CA LEU A 229 28.50 -21.26 -1.35
C LEU A 229 27.59 -20.99 -0.16
N TYR A 230 28.01 -20.10 0.73
CA TYR A 230 27.20 -19.59 1.82
C TYR A 230 26.56 -18.26 1.43
N ALA A 231 25.22 -18.24 1.33
CA ALA A 231 24.42 -17.10 0.89
C ALA A 231 23.32 -16.74 1.91
N PRO A 232 23.67 -16.05 3.02
CA PRO A 232 22.70 -15.64 4.05
C PRO A 232 21.88 -14.41 3.61
N THR A 233 20.63 -14.33 4.07
CA THR A 233 19.76 -13.15 3.89
C THR A 233 20.16 -11.98 4.77
N TRP A 234 19.89 -10.77 4.28
CA TRP A 234 20.07 -9.54 5.07
C TRP A 234 18.84 -9.24 5.93
N LYS A 235 19.05 -9.04 7.23
CA LYS A 235 18.03 -8.79 8.25
C LYS A 235 17.91 -7.29 8.52
N GLY A 236 17.31 -6.57 7.57
CA GLY A 236 17.14 -5.12 7.67
C GLY A 236 16.08 -4.71 8.69
N GLN A 237 16.52 -3.99 9.74
CA GLN A 237 15.76 -3.21 10.74
C GLN A 237 15.62 -3.78 12.17
N THR A 238 16.10 -4.98 12.46
CA THR A 238 16.18 -5.50 13.83
C THR A 238 17.48 -6.24 14.04
N PHE A 239 18.17 -5.86 15.14
CA PHE A 239 19.43 -6.39 15.68
C PHE A 239 20.74 -5.88 15.05
N GLY A 240 21.68 -5.51 15.94
CA GLY A 240 23.11 -5.36 15.67
C GLY A 240 23.59 -4.02 15.10
N ARG A 241 24.74 -3.54 15.56
CA ARG A 241 25.57 -2.69 14.71
C ARG A 241 26.02 -3.57 13.53
N PRO A 242 26.05 -3.07 12.28
CA PRO A 242 26.46 -3.88 11.12
C PRO A 242 27.83 -4.57 11.27
N GLU A 243 28.70 -4.05 12.12
CA GLU A 243 29.98 -4.65 12.49
C GLU A 243 29.83 -5.96 13.30
N ASP A 244 28.88 -6.02 14.23
CA ASP A 244 28.63 -7.19 15.09
C ASP A 244 28.13 -8.38 14.23
N ASP A 245 27.32 -8.10 13.20
CA ASP A 245 26.84 -9.11 12.24
C ASP A 245 27.98 -9.73 11.42
N LEU A 246 29.03 -8.96 11.11
CA LEU A 246 30.18 -9.46 10.35
C LEU A 246 31.10 -10.35 11.19
N ASP A 247 31.27 -10.04 12.48
CA ASP A 247 32.01 -10.91 13.40
C ASP A 247 31.29 -12.24 13.61
N ALA A 248 29.96 -12.21 13.78
CA ALA A 248 29.15 -13.42 13.85
C ALA A 248 29.28 -14.26 12.57
N LEU A 249 29.21 -13.61 11.40
CA LEU A 249 29.37 -14.28 10.11
C LEU A 249 30.75 -14.96 9.96
N LEU A 250 31.83 -14.28 10.36
CA LEU A 250 33.17 -14.84 10.39
C LEU A 250 33.26 -16.04 11.33
N ALA A 251 32.70 -15.93 12.54
CA ALA A 251 32.71 -17.00 13.53
C ALA A 251 31.94 -18.23 13.02
N HIS A 252 30.80 -18.03 12.36
CA HIS A 252 30.05 -19.12 11.74
C HIS A 252 30.86 -19.84 10.66
N ILE A 253 31.52 -19.09 9.77
CA ILE A 253 32.35 -19.69 8.70
C ILE A 253 33.52 -20.46 9.31
N ALA A 254 34.19 -19.92 10.33
CA ALA A 254 35.28 -20.62 11.02
C ALA A 254 34.82 -21.95 11.64
N GLN A 255 33.67 -21.97 12.32
CA GLN A 255 33.09 -23.19 12.89
C GLN A 255 32.72 -24.23 11.82
N ILE A 256 32.29 -23.78 10.65
CA ILE A 256 32.03 -24.67 9.50
C ILE A 256 33.36 -25.23 8.96
N GLU A 257 34.37 -24.37 8.73
CA GLU A 257 35.69 -24.75 8.23
C GLU A 257 36.41 -25.75 9.16
N GLU A 258 36.19 -25.68 10.48
CA GLU A 258 36.72 -26.63 11.47
C GLU A 258 36.18 -28.07 11.33
N ARG A 259 35.06 -28.26 10.63
CA ARG A 259 34.35 -29.56 10.52
C ARG A 259 34.45 -30.20 9.15
N ILE A 260 34.98 -29.49 8.16
CA ILE A 260 35.08 -29.97 6.79
C ILE A 260 36.53 -30.10 6.34
N ASP A 261 36.77 -30.92 5.32
CA ASP A 261 38.08 -30.97 4.67
C ASP A 261 38.29 -29.73 3.79
N THR A 262 38.93 -28.70 4.34
CA THR A 262 39.23 -27.44 3.63
C THR A 262 40.30 -27.58 2.52
N SER A 263 40.95 -28.75 2.43
CA SER A 263 41.79 -29.11 1.27
C SER A 263 40.94 -29.57 0.09
N ARG A 264 39.73 -30.11 0.35
CA ARG A 264 38.73 -30.50 -0.65
C ARG A 264 37.73 -29.38 -0.95
N TYR A 265 37.31 -28.61 0.05
CA TYR A 265 36.27 -27.58 -0.08
C TYR A 265 36.79 -26.17 0.17
N ALA A 266 36.24 -25.22 -0.57
CA ALA A 266 36.37 -23.78 -0.33
C ALA A 266 35.00 -23.21 0.03
N VAL A 267 34.87 -22.62 1.21
CA VAL A 267 33.66 -21.90 1.63
C VAL A 267 33.71 -20.49 1.06
N LEU A 268 32.76 -20.14 0.21
CA LEU A 268 32.61 -18.83 -0.39
C LEU A 268 31.40 -18.12 0.21
N LEU A 269 31.49 -16.81 0.38
CA LEU A 269 30.45 -15.99 0.98
C LEU A 269 29.82 -15.07 -0.08
N LYS A 270 28.50 -15.15 -0.26
CA LYS A 270 27.71 -14.22 -1.09
C LYS A 270 26.73 -13.44 -0.22
N THR A 271 26.94 -12.14 -0.08
CA THR A 271 26.11 -11.26 0.75
C THR A 271 25.28 -10.28 -0.08
N HIS A 272 24.22 -9.75 0.54
CA HIS A 272 23.47 -8.61 0.01
C HIS A 272 24.39 -7.38 -0.14
N GLN A 273 24.14 -6.51 -1.13
CA GLN A 273 25.04 -5.41 -1.50
C GLN A 273 25.42 -4.47 -0.34
N THR A 274 24.50 -4.19 0.58
CA THR A 274 24.77 -3.36 1.77
C THR A 274 25.83 -4.01 2.67
N VAL A 275 25.69 -5.32 2.92
CA VAL A 275 26.64 -6.09 3.73
C VAL A 275 27.94 -6.31 2.96
N HIS A 276 27.86 -6.53 1.64
CA HIS A 276 29.03 -6.69 0.78
C HIS A 276 29.98 -5.49 0.87
N ALA A 277 29.45 -4.26 0.84
CA ALA A 277 30.27 -3.05 0.95
C ALA A 277 31.06 -3.01 2.28
N LEU A 278 30.45 -3.44 3.39
CA LEU A 278 31.09 -3.48 4.69
C LEU A 278 32.09 -4.66 4.79
N ALA A 279 31.68 -5.85 4.35
CA ALA A 279 32.50 -7.06 4.36
C ALA A 279 33.76 -6.91 3.48
N ALA A 280 33.68 -6.19 2.35
CA ALA A 280 34.81 -5.96 1.45
C ALA A 280 35.96 -5.16 2.10
N HIS A 281 35.69 -4.43 3.18
CA HIS A 281 36.70 -3.70 3.95
C HIS A 281 37.39 -4.55 5.02
N ARG A 282 36.95 -5.80 5.24
CA ARG A 282 37.57 -6.75 6.18
C ARG A 282 38.43 -7.78 5.43
N PRO A 283 39.76 -7.77 5.57
CA PRO A 283 40.65 -8.71 4.87
C PRO A 283 40.26 -10.18 5.04
N GLU A 284 39.78 -10.55 6.23
CA GLU A 284 39.40 -11.91 6.61
C GLU A 284 38.18 -12.42 5.84
N LEU A 285 37.23 -11.55 5.52
CA LEU A 285 36.06 -11.85 4.68
C LEU A 285 36.37 -11.70 3.20
N LYS A 286 37.23 -10.73 2.83
CA LYS A 286 37.56 -10.45 1.44
C LYS A 286 38.12 -11.67 0.70
N ARG A 287 38.86 -12.55 1.39
CA ARG A 287 39.41 -13.80 0.81
C ARG A 287 38.36 -14.83 0.38
N MET A 288 37.10 -14.68 0.80
CA MET A 288 35.98 -15.60 0.52
C MET A 288 34.76 -14.88 -0.05
N LEU A 289 34.74 -13.55 -0.08
CA LEU A 289 33.61 -12.74 -0.49
C LEU A 289 33.46 -12.70 -2.01
N VAL A 290 32.44 -13.39 -2.53
CA VAL A 290 32.11 -13.41 -3.96
C VAL A 290 31.79 -12.00 -4.47
N PRO A 291 32.50 -11.48 -5.50
CA PRO A 291 32.25 -10.15 -6.03
C PRO A 291 30.83 -9.96 -6.55
N ASN A 292 30.29 -8.75 -6.40
CA ASN A 292 28.95 -8.42 -6.92
C ASN A 292 28.88 -8.32 -8.45
N GLU A 293 30.02 -8.13 -9.11
CA GLU A 293 30.13 -8.09 -10.57
C GLU A 293 30.11 -9.47 -11.25
N ILE A 294 30.22 -10.55 -10.46
CA ILE A 294 30.00 -11.90 -10.98
C ILE A 294 28.52 -12.23 -10.81
N PRO A 295 27.77 -12.47 -11.90
CA PRO A 295 26.38 -12.91 -11.83
C PRO A 295 26.21 -14.09 -10.87
N THR A 296 25.28 -13.97 -9.93
CA THR A 296 25.05 -14.98 -8.88
C THR A 296 24.78 -16.36 -9.47
N ASN A 297 23.99 -16.46 -10.53
CA ASN A 297 23.67 -17.73 -11.19
C ASN A 297 24.90 -18.43 -11.80
N LEU A 298 25.93 -17.69 -12.26
CA LEU A 298 27.19 -18.33 -12.67
C LEU A 298 27.90 -18.97 -11.47
N VAL A 299 27.86 -18.31 -10.31
CA VAL A 299 28.46 -18.83 -9.07
C VAL A 299 27.67 -20.04 -8.58
N LEU A 300 26.34 -20.01 -8.63
CA LEU A 300 25.49 -21.17 -8.33
C LEU A 300 25.82 -22.36 -9.25
N GLY A 301 25.95 -22.14 -10.57
CA GLY A 301 26.34 -23.19 -11.51
C GLY A 301 27.71 -23.80 -11.22
N ALA A 302 28.65 -23.01 -10.70
CA ALA A 302 29.98 -23.46 -10.28
C ALA A 302 30.02 -24.07 -8.86
N SER A 303 28.99 -23.87 -8.05
CA SER A 303 28.94 -24.32 -6.65
C SER A 303 28.54 -25.79 -6.53
N ASP A 304 29.20 -26.52 -5.64
CA ASP A 304 28.92 -27.94 -5.38
C ASP A 304 27.90 -28.14 -4.26
N ILE A 305 27.85 -27.23 -3.28
CA ILE A 305 26.88 -27.24 -2.18
C ILE A 305 26.44 -25.80 -1.90
N LEU A 306 25.15 -25.60 -1.60
CA LEU A 306 24.61 -24.31 -1.15
C LEU A 306 24.29 -24.35 0.34
N ILE A 307 24.79 -23.37 1.10
CA ILE A 307 24.29 -23.02 2.44
C ILE A 307 23.44 -21.76 2.29
N SER A 308 22.17 -21.83 2.69
CA SER A 308 21.28 -20.68 2.68
C SER A 308 20.44 -20.60 3.95
N ASP A 309 19.48 -19.71 3.98
CA ASP A 309 18.55 -19.47 5.07
C ASP A 309 17.17 -19.16 4.45
N TYR A 310 16.53 -18.04 4.81
CA TYR A 310 15.25 -17.61 4.23
C TYR A 310 15.37 -16.99 2.83
N SER A 311 16.37 -17.34 2.03
CA SER A 311 16.62 -16.74 0.71
C SER A 311 15.87 -17.47 -0.39
N SER A 312 15.33 -16.74 -1.38
CA SER A 312 14.77 -17.36 -2.59
C SER A 312 15.83 -18.00 -3.50
N ILE A 313 17.12 -17.81 -3.21
CA ILE A 313 18.23 -18.31 -4.03
C ILE A 313 18.27 -19.84 -4.12
N PHE A 314 17.69 -20.56 -3.15
CA PHE A 314 17.68 -22.02 -3.19
C PHE A 314 16.76 -22.54 -4.30
N PHE A 315 15.66 -21.84 -4.63
CA PHE A 315 14.77 -22.23 -5.72
C PHE A 315 15.52 -22.25 -7.05
N ASP A 316 16.35 -21.22 -7.28
CA ASP A 316 17.25 -21.14 -8.42
C ASP A 316 18.26 -22.30 -8.44
N PHE A 317 18.71 -22.78 -7.28
CA PHE A 317 19.74 -23.82 -7.17
C PHE A 317 19.19 -25.24 -7.33
N LEU A 318 17.88 -25.46 -7.18
CA LEU A 318 17.24 -26.78 -7.31
C LEU A 318 17.60 -27.48 -8.62
N GLN A 319 17.75 -26.72 -9.71
CA GLN A 319 18.02 -27.29 -11.02
C GLN A 319 19.46 -27.81 -11.19
N THR A 320 20.36 -27.47 -10.26
CA THR A 320 21.70 -28.05 -10.24
C THR A 320 21.71 -29.52 -9.81
N GLY A 321 20.66 -29.99 -9.11
CA GLY A 321 20.60 -31.34 -8.55
C GLY A 321 21.61 -31.58 -7.41
N ARG A 322 22.08 -30.51 -6.76
CA ARG A 322 23.13 -30.56 -5.72
C ARG A 322 22.61 -30.26 -4.32
N PRO A 323 23.34 -30.68 -3.26
CA PRO A 323 22.89 -30.53 -1.89
C PRO A 323 22.68 -29.07 -1.45
N ILE A 324 21.67 -28.87 -0.61
CA ILE A 324 21.34 -27.58 0.03
C ILE A 324 21.29 -27.82 1.54
N VAL A 325 21.87 -26.90 2.32
CA VAL A 325 21.81 -26.88 3.78
C VAL A 325 21.25 -25.54 4.23
N PHE A 326 20.32 -25.54 5.18
CA PHE A 326 19.71 -24.33 5.70
C PHE A 326 20.24 -24.01 7.09
N PHE A 327 20.81 -22.82 7.25
CA PHE A 327 21.31 -22.31 8.53
C PHE A 327 20.42 -21.18 9.02
N THR A 328 19.55 -21.48 9.98
CA THR A 328 18.50 -20.60 10.50
C THR A 328 18.61 -20.44 12.02
N PRO A 329 19.67 -19.80 12.55
CA PRO A 329 19.89 -19.70 13.99
C PRO A 329 18.79 -18.90 14.72
N ASP A 330 18.00 -18.13 13.98
CA ASP A 330 16.92 -17.26 14.46
C ASP A 330 15.52 -17.75 14.06
N LEU A 331 15.35 -19.04 13.74
CA LEU A 331 14.09 -19.57 13.23
C LEU A 331 12.89 -19.27 14.14
N ALA A 332 13.09 -19.38 15.46
CA ALA A 332 12.07 -19.07 16.46
C ALA A 332 11.63 -17.59 16.42
N ASP A 333 12.58 -16.66 16.25
CA ASP A 333 12.29 -15.23 16.17
C ASP A 333 11.70 -14.85 14.79
N TYR A 334 12.10 -15.57 13.73
CA TYR A 334 11.72 -15.27 12.35
C TYR A 334 10.27 -15.62 12.04
N ALA A 335 9.78 -16.77 12.54
CA ALA A 335 8.42 -17.25 12.31
C ALA A 335 7.35 -16.22 12.74
N GLY A 336 7.63 -15.40 13.76
CA GLY A 336 6.69 -14.43 14.30
C GLY A 336 6.56 -13.09 13.55
N THR A 337 7.41 -12.77 12.55
CA THR A 337 7.51 -11.37 12.06
C THR A 337 7.10 -11.12 10.61
N ARG A 338 7.30 -12.08 9.70
CA ARG A 338 7.12 -11.83 8.25
C ARG A 338 6.28 -12.86 7.51
N GLY A 339 6.06 -14.02 8.11
CA GLY A 339 5.35 -15.16 7.52
C GLY A 339 6.12 -15.81 6.35
N LEU A 340 6.09 -17.13 6.30
CA LEU A 340 6.57 -17.93 5.16
C LEU A 340 5.38 -18.46 4.37
N TYR A 341 5.59 -18.80 3.09
CA TYR A 341 4.62 -19.56 2.30
C TYR A 341 4.77 -21.07 2.48
N PHE A 342 5.94 -21.52 2.96
CA PHE A 342 6.29 -22.93 3.16
C PHE A 342 6.96 -23.10 4.51
N GLU A 343 6.59 -24.15 5.21
CA GLU A 343 7.19 -24.46 6.50
C GLU A 343 8.61 -25.02 6.32
N PRO A 344 9.53 -24.80 7.28
CA PRO A 344 10.91 -25.29 7.19
C PRO A 344 11.03 -26.80 6.95
N GLU A 345 10.06 -27.58 7.44
CA GLU A 345 10.00 -29.03 7.25
C GLU A 345 9.81 -29.44 5.79
N GLU A 346 9.29 -28.54 4.93
CA GLU A 346 9.13 -28.78 3.49
C GLU A 346 10.43 -28.53 2.72
N TRP A 347 11.41 -27.87 3.30
CA TRP A 347 12.59 -27.37 2.58
C TRP A 347 13.49 -28.51 2.07
N PRO A 348 14.22 -28.29 0.95
CA PRO A 348 14.91 -29.33 0.19
C PRO A 348 16.27 -29.72 0.80
N GLY A 349 16.41 -29.63 2.12
CA GLY A 349 17.67 -29.88 2.83
C GLY A 349 17.49 -29.84 4.36
N PRO A 350 18.52 -30.22 5.13
CA PRO A 350 18.49 -30.10 6.58
C PRO A 350 18.40 -28.63 7.02
N VAL A 351 17.55 -28.36 8.02
CA VAL A 351 17.38 -27.05 8.66
C VAL A 351 18.06 -27.07 10.03
N LEU A 352 19.06 -26.22 10.21
CA LEU A 352 20.03 -26.31 11.29
C LEU A 352 20.13 -24.98 12.03
N LEU A 353 20.34 -25.05 13.35
CA LEU A 353 20.31 -23.88 14.23
C LEU A 353 21.70 -23.38 14.61
N SER A 354 22.75 -24.18 14.37
CA SER A 354 24.13 -23.80 14.66
C SER A 354 25.09 -24.05 13.51
N ALA A 355 26.12 -23.21 13.39
CA ALA A 355 27.17 -23.38 12.38
C ALA A 355 27.95 -24.70 12.53
N ARG A 356 28.05 -25.22 13.76
CA ARG A 356 28.60 -26.55 14.04
C ARG A 356 27.79 -27.66 13.37
N GLU A 357 26.47 -27.65 13.53
CA GLU A 357 25.58 -28.62 12.88
C GLU A 357 25.68 -28.52 11.36
N VAL A 358 25.81 -27.31 10.82
CA VAL A 358 26.06 -27.09 9.38
C VAL A 358 27.34 -27.79 8.95
N GLY A 359 28.44 -27.60 9.69
CA GLY A 359 29.69 -28.31 9.44
C GLY A 359 29.55 -29.83 9.48
N ASP A 360 28.84 -30.37 10.48
CA ASP A 360 28.58 -31.81 10.62
C ASP A 360 27.73 -32.35 9.45
N ALA A 361 26.74 -31.59 8.98
CA ALA A 361 25.92 -31.96 7.81
C ALA A 361 26.74 -31.95 6.51
N LEU A 362 27.62 -30.96 6.31
CA LEU A 362 28.53 -30.92 5.16
C LEU A 362 29.52 -32.09 5.18
N HIS A 363 30.03 -32.47 6.35
CA HIS A 363 30.87 -33.65 6.49
C HIS A 363 30.12 -34.93 6.09
N ALA A 364 28.88 -35.10 6.55
CA ALA A 364 28.04 -36.24 6.15
C ALA A 364 27.76 -36.26 4.64
N ILE A 365 27.50 -35.11 4.02
CA ILE A 365 27.35 -34.96 2.56
C ILE A 365 28.64 -35.39 1.84
N ALA A 366 29.80 -34.99 2.36
CA ALA A 366 31.11 -35.32 1.78
C ALA A 366 31.38 -36.83 1.80
N GLU A 367 31.04 -37.51 2.90
CA GLU A 367 31.11 -38.98 3.06
C GLU A 367 30.14 -39.71 2.12
N ALA A 368 28.97 -39.12 1.85
CA ALA A 368 27.99 -39.62 0.90
C ALA A 368 28.31 -39.27 -0.57
N GLY A 369 29.51 -38.79 -0.87
CA GLY A 369 29.95 -38.48 -2.24
C GLY A 369 29.33 -37.22 -2.83
N ASP A 370 29.03 -36.22 -2.00
CA ASP A 370 28.37 -34.95 -2.40
C ASP A 370 26.94 -35.12 -2.93
N ALA A 371 26.27 -36.22 -2.58
CA ALA A 371 24.89 -36.48 -2.94
C ALA A 371 23.92 -35.72 -2.02
N ILE A 372 22.72 -35.43 -2.54
CA ILE A 372 21.60 -34.91 -1.73
C ILE A 372 21.30 -35.92 -0.61
N PRO A 373 21.19 -35.48 0.66
CA PRO A 373 20.89 -36.36 1.78
C PRO A 373 19.61 -37.17 1.56
N ALA A 374 19.64 -38.46 1.89
CA ALA A 374 18.56 -39.40 1.57
C ALA A 374 17.21 -38.98 2.20
N GLU A 375 17.27 -38.46 3.43
CA GLU A 375 16.13 -37.95 4.20
C GLU A 375 15.51 -36.66 3.64
N SER A 376 16.23 -35.95 2.76
CA SER A 376 15.75 -34.72 2.11
C SER A 376 15.41 -34.91 0.63
N ARG A 377 15.73 -36.08 0.06
CA ARG A 377 15.66 -36.33 -1.38
C ARG A 377 14.24 -36.20 -1.94
N GLU A 378 13.23 -36.71 -1.24
CA GLU A 378 11.85 -36.61 -1.70
C GLU A 378 11.37 -35.15 -1.75
N ARG A 379 11.64 -34.39 -0.68
CA ARG A 379 11.32 -32.95 -0.60
C ARG A 379 12.06 -32.13 -1.65
N TYR A 380 13.34 -32.45 -1.89
CA TYR A 380 14.12 -31.84 -2.97
C TYR A 380 13.45 -32.03 -4.33
N LEU A 381 13.13 -33.29 -4.67
CA LEU A 381 12.49 -33.62 -5.95
C LEU A 381 11.08 -33.01 -6.06
N ASP A 382 10.34 -32.91 -4.95
CA ASP A 382 9.04 -32.24 -4.93
C ASP A 382 9.16 -30.75 -5.26
N MET A 383 10.04 -30.04 -4.55
CA MET A 383 10.29 -28.63 -4.81
C MET A 383 10.83 -28.40 -6.22
N GLN A 384 11.69 -29.27 -6.74
CA GLN A 384 12.18 -29.18 -8.11
C GLN A 384 11.03 -29.29 -9.13
N ARG A 385 10.12 -30.26 -8.96
CA ARG A 385 8.94 -30.41 -9.84
C ARG A 385 8.03 -29.19 -9.80
N ARG A 386 7.86 -28.56 -8.63
CA ARG A 386 6.94 -27.44 -8.43
C ARG A 386 7.52 -26.10 -8.87
N PHE A 387 8.81 -25.85 -8.62
CA PHE A 387 9.39 -24.51 -8.72
C PHE A 387 10.39 -24.33 -9.86
N THR A 388 10.88 -25.43 -10.46
CA THR A 388 11.71 -25.38 -11.67
C THR A 388 11.16 -26.23 -12.83
N PRO A 389 9.83 -26.31 -13.07
CA PRO A 389 9.26 -27.21 -14.08
C PRO A 389 9.66 -26.85 -15.52
N TYR A 390 10.12 -25.61 -15.74
CA TYR A 390 10.42 -25.07 -17.06
C TYR A 390 11.91 -24.78 -17.26
N GLU A 391 12.76 -25.09 -16.28
CA GLU A 391 14.19 -24.75 -16.33
C GLU A 391 14.98 -25.81 -17.11
N ASP A 392 15.16 -25.57 -18.40
CA ASP A 392 15.84 -26.47 -19.34
C ASP A 392 17.03 -25.83 -20.08
N GLY A 393 17.43 -24.61 -19.65
CA GLY A 393 18.47 -23.82 -20.31
C GLY A 393 17.97 -23.00 -21.51
N GLY A 394 16.66 -23.02 -21.80
CA GLY A 394 16.05 -22.30 -22.92
C GLY A 394 15.17 -21.10 -22.53
N ALA A 395 15.11 -20.69 -21.25
CA ALA A 395 14.17 -19.67 -20.79
C ALA A 395 14.39 -18.29 -21.47
N SER A 396 15.64 -17.91 -21.67
CA SER A 396 16.06 -16.66 -22.33
C SER A 396 15.50 -16.59 -23.74
N ARG A 397 15.64 -17.67 -24.52
CA ARG A 397 15.11 -17.77 -25.88
C ARG A 397 13.59 -17.62 -25.90
N ARG A 398 12.88 -18.33 -25.01
CA ARG A 398 11.41 -18.25 -24.93
C ARG A 398 10.93 -16.84 -24.62
N VAL A 399 11.56 -16.17 -23.64
CA VAL A 399 11.24 -14.77 -23.32
C VAL A 399 11.53 -13.84 -24.51
N VAL A 400 12.62 -14.05 -25.26
CA VAL A 400 12.93 -13.27 -26.46
C VAL A 400 11.89 -13.50 -27.57
N ASP A 401 11.50 -14.75 -27.81
CA ASP A 401 10.47 -15.12 -28.78
C ASP A 401 9.13 -14.41 -28.47
N ILE A 402 8.72 -14.41 -27.21
CA ILE A 402 7.45 -13.82 -26.77
C ILE A 402 7.49 -12.29 -26.86
N VAL A 403 8.51 -11.65 -26.29
CA VAL A 403 8.51 -10.20 -26.06
C VAL A 403 9.01 -9.42 -27.27
N PHE A 404 10.00 -9.96 -28.00
CA PHE A 404 10.69 -9.23 -29.08
C PHE A 404 10.34 -9.75 -30.48
N ARG A 405 9.95 -11.02 -30.62
CA ARG A 405 9.43 -11.58 -31.88
C ARG A 405 7.90 -11.65 -31.93
N GLY A 406 7.22 -11.47 -30.79
CA GLY A 406 5.76 -11.48 -30.69
C GLY A 406 5.14 -12.87 -30.88
N VAL A 407 5.92 -13.94 -30.69
CA VAL A 407 5.45 -15.32 -30.85
C VAL A 407 4.67 -15.71 -29.59
N ARG A 408 3.40 -16.12 -29.78
CA ARG A 408 2.53 -16.53 -28.67
C ARG A 408 2.24 -18.02 -28.65
N ASP A 409 2.08 -18.61 -29.83
CA ASP A 409 1.72 -20.01 -29.97
C ASP A 409 2.82 -20.93 -29.43
N GLY A 410 2.43 -21.92 -28.63
CA GLY A 410 3.36 -22.87 -28.03
C GLY A 410 4.02 -22.43 -26.71
N TYR A 411 3.72 -21.23 -26.22
CA TYR A 411 4.18 -20.73 -24.92
C TYR A 411 3.07 -20.69 -23.87
N ARG A 412 3.47 -20.77 -22.59
CA ARG A 412 2.63 -20.66 -21.40
C ARG A 412 2.41 -19.20 -21.05
N LEU A 413 1.33 -18.65 -21.57
CA LEU A 413 0.93 -17.25 -21.37
C LEU A 413 -0.40 -17.20 -20.63
N ARG A 414 -0.49 -16.41 -19.56
CA ARG A 414 -1.77 -16.07 -18.90
C ARG A 414 -2.15 -14.64 -19.25
N THR A 415 -3.35 -14.44 -19.79
CA THR A 415 -3.80 -13.15 -20.37
C THR A 415 -5.16 -12.69 -19.87
N ASP A 416 -5.84 -13.52 -19.10
CA ASP A 416 -7.21 -13.39 -18.63
C ASP A 416 -7.31 -12.80 -17.22
N LEU A 417 -6.19 -12.42 -16.60
CA LEU A 417 -6.17 -11.84 -15.26
C LEU A 417 -7.02 -10.57 -15.12
N ALA A 418 -7.32 -9.86 -16.22
CA ALA A 418 -8.15 -8.65 -16.17
C ALA A 418 -9.65 -8.93 -15.96
N ASP A 419 -10.09 -10.17 -16.13
CA ASP A 419 -11.50 -10.53 -16.07
C ASP A 419 -11.72 -11.80 -15.24
N ASP A 420 -12.13 -11.59 -13.99
CA ASP A 420 -12.54 -12.64 -13.06
C ASP A 420 -14.08 -12.71 -12.93
N GLY A 421 -14.81 -12.10 -13.88
CA GLY A 421 -16.27 -12.04 -13.89
C GLY A 421 -16.89 -11.01 -12.95
N ARG A 422 -16.10 -10.37 -12.07
CA ARG A 422 -16.59 -9.34 -11.16
C ARG A 422 -16.56 -7.94 -11.79
N GLN A 423 -17.53 -7.13 -11.41
CA GLN A 423 -17.51 -5.69 -11.73
C GLN A 423 -16.53 -4.96 -10.80
N LYS A 424 -15.84 -3.95 -11.30
CA LYS A 424 -14.67 -3.34 -10.65
C LYS A 424 -15.01 -1.96 -10.12
N ILE A 425 -14.85 -1.74 -8.82
CA ILE A 425 -15.10 -0.46 -8.15
C ILE A 425 -13.79 0.13 -7.64
N LEU A 426 -13.48 1.37 -8.00
CA LEU A 426 -12.40 2.16 -7.40
C LEU A 426 -12.98 3.25 -6.48
N LEU A 427 -12.69 3.19 -5.18
CA LEU A 427 -13.08 4.21 -4.21
C LEU A 427 -11.88 5.05 -3.77
N TYR A 428 -11.93 6.36 -4.01
CA TYR A 428 -11.02 7.30 -3.38
C TYR A 428 -11.50 7.65 -1.96
N LEU A 429 -10.74 7.22 -0.95
CA LEU A 429 -11.12 7.33 0.46
C LEU A 429 -10.72 8.66 1.13
N GLY A 430 -10.24 9.63 0.35
CA GLY A 430 -9.79 10.91 0.89
C GLY A 430 -8.46 10.82 1.66
N GLY A 431 -8.36 11.63 2.71
CA GLY A 431 -7.18 11.71 3.57
C GLY A 431 -7.12 10.67 4.69
N MET A 432 -8.13 9.81 4.82
CA MET A 432 -8.23 8.77 5.87
C MET A 432 -7.97 9.31 7.29
N ARG A 433 -8.44 10.53 7.58
CA ARG A 433 -8.34 11.15 8.91
C ARG A 433 -9.46 10.63 9.82
N PRO A 434 -9.28 10.52 11.15
CA PRO A 434 -10.35 10.12 12.06
C PRO A 434 -11.51 11.13 12.04
N ASN A 435 -12.55 10.84 11.26
CA ASN A 435 -13.75 11.65 11.08
C ASN A 435 -14.89 10.76 10.54
N GLY A 436 -16.09 11.34 10.43
CA GLY A 436 -17.26 10.63 9.94
C GLY A 436 -17.11 10.07 8.52
N ILE A 437 -16.45 10.79 7.62
CA ILE A 437 -16.23 10.35 6.22
C ILE A 437 -15.39 9.08 6.16
N THR A 438 -14.27 9.03 6.87
CA THR A 438 -13.41 7.84 6.92
C THR A 438 -14.14 6.66 7.56
N THR A 439 -14.92 6.91 8.62
CA THR A 439 -15.70 5.86 9.30
C THR A 439 -16.77 5.30 8.36
N SER A 440 -17.54 6.16 7.70
CA SER A 440 -18.51 5.78 6.67
C SER A 440 -17.86 4.98 5.53
N ALA A 441 -16.68 5.41 5.05
CA ALA A 441 -15.97 4.72 3.98
C ALA A 441 -15.55 3.29 4.40
N LEU A 442 -15.03 3.12 5.61
CA LEU A 442 -14.65 1.81 6.15
C LEU A 442 -15.87 0.91 6.34
N ASN A 443 -16.95 1.44 6.91
CA ASN A 443 -18.22 0.71 7.05
C ASN A 443 -18.75 0.25 5.69
N LEU A 444 -18.66 1.10 4.66
CA LEU A 444 -19.09 0.73 3.31
C LEU A 444 -18.25 -0.42 2.76
N LEU A 445 -16.92 -0.34 2.89
CA LEU A 445 -16.03 -1.40 2.43
C LEU A 445 -16.28 -2.74 3.14
N ASN A 446 -16.70 -2.73 4.40
CA ASN A 446 -17.07 -3.94 5.15
C ASN A 446 -18.44 -4.52 4.73
N ASN A 447 -19.31 -3.72 4.11
CA ASN A 447 -20.67 -4.13 3.73
C ASN A 447 -20.86 -4.37 2.21
N ILE A 448 -19.86 -4.07 1.38
CA ILE A 448 -19.90 -4.39 -0.05
C ILE A 448 -19.82 -5.91 -0.25
N ASP A 449 -20.62 -6.42 -1.19
CA ASP A 449 -20.51 -7.79 -1.71
C ASP A 449 -19.22 -7.94 -2.55
N HIS A 450 -18.18 -8.49 -1.92
CA HIS A 450 -16.88 -8.76 -2.55
C HIS A 450 -16.85 -10.02 -3.44
N GLU A 451 -17.92 -10.82 -3.43
CA GLU A 451 -18.08 -11.94 -4.37
C GLU A 451 -18.57 -11.42 -5.73
N ARG A 452 -19.42 -10.39 -5.72
CA ARG A 452 -19.91 -9.73 -6.94
C ARG A 452 -18.97 -8.65 -7.46
N TYR A 453 -18.28 -7.92 -6.58
CA TYR A 453 -17.46 -6.77 -6.95
C TYR A 453 -15.98 -6.96 -6.57
N ASP A 454 -15.07 -6.62 -7.49
CA ASP A 454 -13.65 -6.43 -7.19
C ASP A 454 -13.41 -4.97 -6.78
N VAL A 455 -13.08 -4.76 -5.50
CA VAL A 455 -13.02 -3.43 -4.91
C VAL A 455 -11.57 -2.98 -4.70
N SER A 456 -11.28 -1.78 -5.18
CA SER A 456 -10.00 -1.09 -5.01
C SER A 456 -10.15 0.20 -4.22
N ALA A 457 -9.30 0.44 -3.23
CA ALA A 457 -9.22 1.67 -2.45
C ALA A 457 -8.01 2.51 -2.88
N PHE A 458 -8.26 3.78 -3.23
CA PHE A 458 -7.23 4.75 -3.59
C PHE A 458 -7.11 5.84 -2.52
N PHE A 459 -5.87 6.18 -2.15
CA PHE A 459 -5.60 7.25 -1.19
C PHE A 459 -4.15 7.73 -1.26
N ALA A 460 -3.85 8.87 -0.65
CA ALA A 460 -2.48 9.35 -0.54
C ALA A 460 -1.68 8.56 0.51
N GLN A 461 -0.42 8.27 0.23
CA GLN A 461 0.48 7.71 1.24
C GLN A 461 0.67 8.73 2.40
N SER A 462 0.53 8.25 3.64
CA SER A 462 0.68 9.07 4.85
C SER A 462 1.80 8.52 5.73
N ARG A 463 2.45 9.41 6.49
CA ARG A 463 3.38 9.04 7.58
C ARG A 463 2.75 9.18 8.96
N SER A 464 1.49 9.62 9.03
CA SER A 464 0.79 9.77 10.30
C SER A 464 0.36 8.41 10.80
N ARG A 465 0.83 8.02 11.99
CA ARG A 465 0.45 6.75 12.65
C ARG A 465 -1.06 6.61 12.79
N VAL A 466 -1.76 7.71 13.07
CA VAL A 466 -3.21 7.76 13.19
C VAL A 466 -3.92 7.45 11.87
N VAL A 467 -3.38 7.95 10.75
CA VAL A 467 -3.93 7.67 9.41
C VAL A 467 -3.63 6.24 8.99
N ILE A 468 -2.42 5.75 9.27
CA ILE A 468 -2.02 4.37 8.99
C ILE A 468 -2.90 3.39 9.77
N ALA A 469 -3.19 3.68 11.05
CA ALA A 469 -4.12 2.89 11.85
C ALA A 469 -5.53 2.82 11.24
N LYS A 470 -6.00 3.88 10.58
CA LYS A 470 -7.27 3.84 9.83
C LYS A 470 -7.16 3.10 8.49
N GLN A 471 -6.03 3.16 7.81
CA GLN A 471 -5.79 2.39 6.59
C GLN A 471 -5.73 0.87 6.87
N ARG A 472 -5.26 0.47 8.06
CA ARG A 472 -5.29 -0.93 8.54
C ARG A 472 -6.69 -1.51 8.69
N GLN A 473 -7.69 -0.65 8.87
CA GLN A 473 -9.10 -1.06 9.02
C GLN A 473 -9.78 -1.32 7.66
N ILE A 474 -9.10 -1.09 6.54
CA ILE A 474 -9.64 -1.39 5.21
C ILE A 474 -9.85 -2.91 5.09
N HIS A 475 -11.07 -3.31 4.70
CA HIS A 475 -11.47 -4.71 4.56
C HIS A 475 -10.42 -5.55 3.82
N PRO A 476 -10.05 -6.76 4.32
CA PRO A 476 -8.98 -7.57 3.74
C PRO A 476 -9.18 -7.95 2.28
N ALA A 477 -10.41 -8.04 1.77
CA ALA A 477 -10.66 -8.32 0.34
C ALA A 477 -10.27 -7.14 -0.57
N VAL A 478 -10.32 -5.91 -0.06
CA VAL A 478 -10.10 -4.68 -0.86
C VAL A 478 -8.63 -4.55 -1.25
N ARG A 479 -8.38 -4.29 -2.53
CA ARG A 479 -7.04 -3.97 -3.05
C ARG A 479 -6.72 -2.51 -2.76
N GLN A 480 -5.57 -2.22 -2.16
CA GLN A 480 -5.20 -0.83 -1.87
C GLN A 480 -4.21 -0.28 -2.91
N PHE A 481 -4.51 0.85 -3.55
CA PHE A 481 -3.62 1.61 -4.43
C PHE A 481 -3.12 2.90 -3.73
N PRO A 482 -2.08 2.88 -2.88
CA PRO A 482 -1.55 4.11 -2.33
C PRO A 482 -0.86 4.95 -3.41
N ARG A 483 -1.23 6.22 -3.56
CA ARG A 483 -0.56 7.14 -4.48
C ARG A 483 0.83 7.51 -3.95
N VAL A 484 1.87 7.03 -4.65
CA VAL A 484 3.27 7.40 -4.40
C VAL A 484 3.81 8.35 -5.47
N GLY A 485 4.82 9.15 -5.10
CA GLY A 485 5.47 10.08 -6.02
C GLY A 485 4.68 11.35 -6.34
N GLY A 486 5.29 12.20 -7.17
CA GLY A 486 4.69 13.43 -7.67
C GLY A 486 4.12 13.23 -9.07
N MET A 487 3.22 14.12 -9.47
CA MET A 487 2.73 14.16 -10.84
C MET A 487 3.87 14.54 -11.78
N ASN A 488 4.00 13.81 -12.90
CA ASN A 488 4.96 14.12 -13.95
C ASN A 488 4.56 15.40 -14.69
N GLY A 489 5.53 16.13 -15.24
CA GLY A 489 5.27 17.36 -16.02
C GLY A 489 6.29 18.48 -15.81
N THR A 490 6.32 19.42 -16.76
CA THR A 490 7.14 20.63 -16.63
C THR A 490 6.57 21.55 -15.55
N LYS A 491 7.43 22.33 -14.88
CA LYS A 491 7.02 23.34 -13.90
C LYS A 491 6.14 24.41 -14.53
N LEU A 492 6.34 24.73 -15.80
CA LEU A 492 5.46 25.64 -16.53
C LEU A 492 4.03 25.08 -16.62
N LEU A 493 3.86 23.81 -16.99
CA LEU A 493 2.54 23.17 -17.03
C LEU A 493 1.89 23.11 -15.64
N HIS A 494 2.65 22.74 -14.62
CA HIS A 494 2.13 22.75 -13.25
C HIS A 494 1.78 24.15 -12.77
N ALA A 495 2.55 25.18 -13.12
CA ALA A 495 2.28 26.57 -12.77
C ALA A 495 1.01 27.07 -13.46
N ALA A 496 0.83 26.78 -14.76
CA ALA A 496 -0.40 27.07 -15.50
C ALA A 496 -1.61 26.39 -14.83
N ARG A 497 -1.50 25.09 -14.54
CA ARG A 497 -2.53 24.33 -13.82
C ARG A 497 -2.88 24.96 -12.48
N HIS A 498 -1.87 25.31 -11.67
CA HIS A 498 -2.09 25.95 -10.37
C HIS A 498 -2.74 27.34 -10.49
N LEU A 499 -2.46 28.07 -11.58
CA LEU A 499 -3.12 29.33 -11.88
C LEU A 499 -4.59 29.12 -12.28
N ASP A 500 -4.88 28.09 -13.08
CA ASP A 500 -6.24 27.74 -13.48
C ASP A 500 -7.09 27.29 -12.28
N PHE A 501 -6.53 26.43 -11.41
CA PHE A 501 -7.12 26.13 -10.11
C PHE A 501 -7.43 27.42 -9.35
N ARG A 502 -6.44 28.31 -9.18
CA ARG A 502 -6.63 29.58 -8.46
C ARG A 502 -7.71 30.48 -9.04
N ARG A 503 -7.95 30.40 -10.35
CA ARG A 503 -8.96 31.16 -11.09
C ARG A 503 -10.32 30.45 -11.19
N GLY A 504 -10.48 29.27 -10.59
CA GLY A 504 -11.72 28.48 -10.71
C GLY A 504 -11.95 27.85 -12.08
N ARG A 505 -10.92 27.78 -12.94
CA ARG A 505 -11.01 27.23 -14.31
C ARG A 505 -10.57 25.76 -14.40
N ILE A 506 -10.71 25.03 -13.31
CA ILE A 506 -10.32 23.62 -13.21
C ILE A 506 -11.10 22.74 -14.18
N ALA A 507 -12.41 22.95 -14.36
CA ALA A 507 -13.22 22.20 -15.32
C ALA A 507 -12.72 22.27 -16.77
N GLN A 508 -12.04 23.36 -17.13
CA GLN A 508 -11.50 23.60 -18.48
C GLN A 508 -10.17 22.86 -18.73
N HIS A 509 -9.69 22.03 -17.78
CA HIS A 509 -8.49 21.23 -17.99
C HIS A 509 -8.61 20.31 -19.20
N ALA A 510 -9.82 19.79 -19.47
CA ALA A 510 -10.14 18.95 -20.62
C ALA A 510 -10.03 19.73 -21.95
N ASP A 511 -10.35 21.03 -21.95
CA ASP A 511 -10.30 21.89 -23.14
C ASP A 511 -8.87 22.28 -23.55
N ILE A 512 -7.89 22.08 -22.66
CA ILE A 512 -6.49 22.42 -22.90
C ILE A 512 -5.71 21.12 -23.14
N PRO A 513 -5.35 20.77 -24.39
CA PRO A 513 -4.74 19.47 -24.71
C PRO A 513 -3.45 19.14 -23.95
N ALA A 514 -2.71 20.16 -23.51
CA ALA A 514 -1.51 19.98 -22.70
C ALA A 514 -1.83 19.68 -21.22
N GLN A 515 -2.94 20.20 -20.67
CA GLN A 515 -3.40 19.88 -19.31
C GLN A 515 -4.15 18.55 -19.31
N ASN A 516 -4.98 18.27 -20.31
CA ASN A 516 -5.67 16.98 -20.43
C ASN A 516 -4.67 15.81 -20.42
N ARG A 517 -3.66 15.87 -21.31
CA ARG A 517 -2.58 14.87 -21.34
C ARG A 517 -1.78 14.78 -20.05
N LEU A 518 -1.63 15.88 -19.31
CA LEU A 518 -0.92 15.85 -18.03
C LEU A 518 -1.64 14.93 -17.05
N TRP A 519 -2.97 15.03 -17.00
CA TRP A 519 -3.82 14.22 -16.13
C TRP A 519 -4.02 12.80 -16.63
N ASP A 520 -4.15 12.57 -17.94
CA ASP A 520 -4.13 11.22 -18.52
C ASP A 520 -2.84 10.48 -18.13
N ASP A 521 -1.70 11.15 -18.26
CA ASP A 521 -0.39 10.62 -17.85
C ASP A 521 -0.36 10.31 -16.34
N GLU A 522 -1.03 11.10 -15.50
CA GLU A 522 -1.08 10.88 -14.05
C GLU A 522 -2.01 9.73 -13.66
N TRP A 523 -3.15 9.61 -14.32
CA TRP A 523 -4.03 8.45 -14.19
C TRP A 523 -3.27 7.19 -14.56
N TYR A 524 -2.67 7.17 -15.74
CA TYR A 524 -1.86 6.06 -16.23
C TYR A 524 -0.67 5.75 -15.31
N ARG A 525 -0.02 6.78 -14.77
CA ARG A 525 1.06 6.58 -13.81
C ARG A 525 0.59 5.83 -12.56
N CYS A 526 -0.63 6.10 -12.09
CA CYS A 526 -1.18 5.51 -10.86
C CYS A 526 -1.78 4.11 -11.09
N PHE A 527 -2.50 3.90 -12.19
CA PHE A 527 -3.32 2.70 -12.43
C PHE A 527 -2.88 1.88 -13.65
N GLY A 528 -1.91 2.38 -14.44
CA GLY A 528 -1.44 1.73 -15.65
C GLY A 528 -2.58 1.44 -16.61
N GLU A 529 -2.65 0.19 -17.07
CA GLU A 529 -3.73 -0.25 -17.95
C GLU A 529 -5.00 -0.68 -17.20
N SER A 530 -5.04 -0.62 -15.86
CA SER A 530 -6.24 -1.02 -15.11
C SER A 530 -7.48 -0.27 -15.60
N ARG A 531 -8.63 -0.96 -15.60
CA ARG A 531 -9.94 -0.42 -15.94
C ARG A 531 -10.90 -0.72 -14.78
N PHE A 532 -11.80 0.22 -14.52
CA PHE A 532 -12.80 0.10 -13.46
C PHE A 532 -14.15 0.44 -14.07
N ASP A 533 -15.19 -0.32 -13.72
CA ASP A 533 -16.55 -0.05 -14.18
C ASP A 533 -17.12 1.18 -13.46
N TYR A 534 -16.78 1.32 -12.17
CA TYR A 534 -17.25 2.42 -11.32
C TYR A 534 -16.08 3.09 -10.60
N VAL A 535 -16.04 4.42 -10.64
CA VAL A 535 -15.02 5.24 -9.97
C VAL A 535 -15.70 6.26 -9.07
N VAL A 536 -15.35 6.23 -7.78
CA VAL A 536 -16.05 6.97 -6.73
C VAL A 536 -15.08 7.90 -6.02
N ASP A 537 -15.30 9.21 -6.10
CA ASP A 537 -14.74 10.15 -5.12
C ASP A 537 -15.60 10.10 -3.86
N PHE A 538 -15.28 9.16 -2.96
CA PHE A 538 -16.01 9.01 -1.71
C PHE A 538 -15.70 10.16 -0.73
N SER A 539 -14.66 10.97 -0.99
CA SER A 539 -14.33 12.09 -0.13
C SER A 539 -15.17 13.33 -0.43
N GLY A 540 -15.26 13.74 -1.70
CA GLY A 540 -15.97 14.95 -2.14
C GLY A 540 -15.25 16.29 -1.90
N TYR A 541 -14.04 16.29 -1.31
CA TYR A 541 -13.40 17.52 -0.80
C TYR A 541 -12.07 17.90 -1.46
N GLY A 542 -11.57 17.10 -2.40
CA GLY A 542 -10.23 17.27 -2.96
C GLY A 542 -10.20 17.60 -4.46
N PRO A 543 -9.99 18.86 -4.89
CA PRO A 543 -10.03 19.24 -6.31
C PRO A 543 -9.06 18.46 -7.19
N PHE A 544 -7.85 18.19 -6.68
CA PHE A 544 -6.85 17.39 -7.39
C PHE A 544 -7.33 15.95 -7.66
N TRP A 545 -7.97 15.34 -6.66
CA TRP A 545 -8.42 13.96 -6.73
C TRP A 545 -9.66 13.85 -7.59
N ALA A 546 -10.63 14.74 -7.38
CA ALA A 546 -11.80 14.85 -8.21
C ALA A 546 -11.44 15.05 -9.69
N THR A 547 -10.41 15.83 -10.01
CA THR A 547 -9.93 15.95 -11.40
C THR A 547 -9.30 14.65 -11.89
N LEU A 548 -8.37 14.05 -11.11
CA LEU A 548 -7.69 12.82 -11.50
C LEU A 548 -8.67 11.67 -11.83
N LEU A 549 -9.74 11.53 -11.05
CA LEU A 549 -10.72 10.47 -11.24
C LEU A 549 -11.57 10.64 -12.51
N LEU A 550 -11.70 11.87 -13.05
CA LEU A 550 -12.35 12.10 -14.36
C LEU A 550 -11.56 11.52 -15.53
N HIS A 551 -10.27 11.28 -15.36
CA HIS A 551 -9.41 10.62 -16.35
C HIS A 551 -9.46 9.10 -16.30
N SER A 552 -10.37 8.54 -15.50
CA SER A 552 -10.70 7.11 -15.58
C SER A 552 -11.33 6.79 -16.94
N PRO A 553 -10.75 5.88 -17.73
CA PRO A 553 -11.32 5.52 -19.04
C PRO A 553 -12.58 4.68 -18.86
N ASP A 554 -13.64 5.06 -19.59
CA ASP A 554 -14.90 4.31 -19.74
C ASP A 554 -15.68 3.99 -18.45
N ALA A 555 -15.27 4.55 -17.32
CA ALA A 555 -15.91 4.33 -16.02
C ALA A 555 -17.13 5.24 -15.82
N GLN A 556 -18.13 4.73 -15.10
CA GLN A 556 -19.15 5.55 -14.49
C GLN A 556 -18.61 6.22 -13.22
N ARG A 557 -18.83 7.52 -13.08
CA ARG A 557 -18.14 8.36 -12.10
C ARG A 557 -19.13 9.01 -11.14
N ALA A 558 -18.92 8.76 -9.85
CA ALA A 558 -19.72 9.35 -8.79
C ALA A 558 -18.84 10.15 -7.80
N ILE A 559 -19.41 11.21 -7.23
CA ILE A 559 -18.77 11.99 -6.17
C ILE A 559 -19.73 12.16 -4.99
N TRP A 560 -19.25 11.87 -3.79
CA TRP A 560 -20.06 11.94 -2.57
C TRP A 560 -20.10 13.36 -2.00
N LEU A 561 -21.30 13.79 -1.59
CA LEU A 561 -21.60 15.06 -0.95
C LEU A 561 -22.02 14.77 0.50
N HIS A 562 -21.04 14.78 1.41
CA HIS A 562 -21.26 14.37 2.81
C HIS A 562 -21.99 15.42 3.67
N ASN A 563 -22.13 16.65 3.19
CA ASN A 563 -22.79 17.76 3.90
C ASN A 563 -23.45 18.71 2.88
N ASP A 564 -24.07 19.79 3.37
CA ASP A 564 -24.44 20.94 2.55
C ASP A 564 -23.15 21.64 2.10
N LEU A 565 -22.72 21.38 0.87
CA LEU A 565 -21.40 21.82 0.44
C LEU A 565 -21.35 23.31 0.15
N ALA A 566 -22.45 23.93 -0.27
CA ALA A 566 -22.52 25.37 -0.47
C ALA A 566 -22.33 26.11 0.86
N SER A 567 -23.02 25.67 1.91
CA SER A 567 -22.83 26.19 3.27
C SER A 567 -21.41 25.92 3.79
N ASP A 568 -20.89 24.70 3.61
CA ASP A 568 -19.56 24.31 4.08
C ASP A 568 -18.43 25.09 3.37
N ALA A 569 -18.63 25.51 2.11
CA ALA A 569 -17.71 26.39 1.39
C ALA A 569 -17.62 27.78 2.03
N HIS A 570 -18.73 28.32 2.52
CA HIS A 570 -18.78 29.65 3.15
C HIS A 570 -18.49 29.65 4.64
N ARG A 571 -18.32 28.47 5.25
CA ARG A 571 -18.06 28.28 6.66
C ARG A 571 -16.78 28.98 7.14
N GLU A 572 -16.89 29.70 8.25
CA GLU A 572 -15.77 30.34 8.93
C GLU A 572 -15.27 29.50 10.11
N VAL A 573 -13.95 29.30 10.18
CA VAL A 573 -13.26 28.66 11.30
C VAL A 573 -12.15 29.62 11.75
N ASN A 574 -12.25 30.14 12.97
CA ASN A 574 -11.36 31.17 13.52
C ASN A 574 -11.26 32.43 12.63
N GLY A 575 -12.38 32.85 12.03
CA GLY A 575 -12.45 34.01 11.14
C GLY A 575 -11.94 33.77 9.71
N GLU A 576 -11.60 32.52 9.34
CA GLU A 576 -11.14 32.17 7.99
C GLU A 576 -12.10 31.19 7.28
N LYS A 577 -12.44 31.47 6.02
CA LYS A 577 -13.19 30.55 5.14
C LYS A 577 -12.27 29.52 4.49
N ARG A 578 -11.83 28.55 5.29
CA ARG A 578 -10.77 27.59 4.91
C ARG A 578 -11.12 26.71 3.70
N MET A 579 -12.40 26.42 3.49
CA MET A 579 -12.89 25.50 2.45
C MET A 579 -13.41 26.19 1.19
N LEU A 580 -13.61 27.52 1.23
CA LEU A 580 -14.20 28.31 0.14
C LEU A 580 -13.49 28.04 -1.18
N HIS A 581 -12.16 28.11 -1.18
CA HIS A 581 -11.39 27.95 -2.41
C HIS A 581 -11.41 26.52 -2.96
N SER A 582 -11.33 25.51 -2.11
CA SER A 582 -11.30 24.11 -2.56
C SER A 582 -12.67 23.63 -3.03
N LEU A 583 -13.74 23.96 -2.30
CA LEU A 583 -15.08 23.49 -2.65
C LEU A 583 -15.60 24.17 -3.93
N THR A 584 -15.44 25.49 -4.06
CA THR A 584 -15.84 26.20 -5.29
C THR A 584 -15.09 25.72 -6.54
N GLN A 585 -13.86 25.22 -6.40
CA GLN A 585 -13.16 24.55 -7.51
C GLN A 585 -13.84 23.24 -7.88
N ILE A 586 -14.17 22.39 -6.90
CA ILE A 586 -14.81 21.10 -7.13
C ILE A 586 -16.19 21.29 -7.77
N PHE A 587 -16.94 22.31 -7.38
CA PHE A 587 -18.27 22.57 -7.91
C PHE A 587 -18.26 22.67 -9.44
N THR A 588 -17.24 23.33 -10.00
CA THR A 588 -17.11 23.45 -11.46
C THR A 588 -16.93 22.11 -12.19
N LEU A 589 -16.51 21.04 -11.48
CA LEU A 589 -16.36 19.69 -12.05
C LEU A 589 -17.65 18.88 -12.04
N TYR A 590 -18.69 19.28 -11.29
CA TYR A 590 -19.89 18.44 -11.09
C TYR A 590 -20.63 18.10 -12.37
N SER A 591 -20.65 19.00 -13.35
CA SER A 591 -21.20 18.72 -14.68
C SER A 591 -20.52 17.54 -15.40
N GLN A 592 -19.28 17.19 -15.06
CA GLN A 592 -18.49 16.12 -15.66
C GLN A 592 -18.61 14.78 -14.93
N TYR A 593 -19.20 14.76 -13.73
CA TYR A 593 -19.53 13.52 -13.02
C TYR A 593 -20.90 12.99 -13.46
N ASP A 594 -21.09 11.67 -13.43
CA ASP A 594 -22.37 11.05 -13.79
C ASP A 594 -23.38 11.23 -12.65
N HIS A 595 -22.95 11.00 -11.41
CA HIS A 595 -23.79 11.14 -10.22
C HIS A 595 -23.13 11.97 -9.10
N LEU A 596 -23.94 12.81 -8.46
CA LEU A 596 -23.60 13.59 -7.28
C LEU A 596 -24.40 13.03 -6.10
N VAL A 597 -23.73 12.30 -5.22
CA VAL A 597 -24.40 11.41 -4.26
C VAL A 597 -24.41 12.04 -2.87
N SER A 598 -25.57 12.50 -2.41
CA SER A 598 -25.72 12.99 -1.04
C SER A 598 -26.06 11.87 -0.06
N VAL A 599 -25.59 11.98 1.19
CA VAL A 599 -25.77 10.94 2.21
C VAL A 599 -27.20 10.82 2.78
N SER A 600 -28.14 11.61 2.27
CA SER A 600 -29.58 11.46 2.55
C SER A 600 -30.43 12.12 1.45
N PRO A 601 -31.72 11.74 1.29
CA PRO A 601 -32.62 12.36 0.33
C PRO A 601 -32.77 13.87 0.54
N THR A 602 -33.02 14.32 1.78
CA THR A 602 -33.16 15.76 2.07
C THR A 602 -31.88 16.53 1.79
N LEU A 603 -30.71 15.96 2.09
CA LEU A 603 -29.45 16.60 1.75
C LEU A 603 -29.26 16.70 0.22
N SER A 604 -29.73 15.69 -0.53
CA SER A 604 -29.73 15.73 -1.99
C SER A 604 -30.57 16.88 -2.54
N GLU A 605 -31.70 17.19 -1.91
CA GLU A 605 -32.54 18.34 -2.29
C GLU A 605 -31.82 19.67 -2.02
N ILE A 606 -31.23 19.82 -0.83
CA ILE A 606 -30.47 21.03 -0.45
C ILE A 606 -29.29 21.26 -1.39
N ASN A 607 -28.49 20.23 -1.64
CA ASN A 607 -27.34 20.33 -2.55
C ASN A 607 -27.79 20.59 -3.99
N ARG A 608 -28.88 19.95 -4.45
CA ARG A 608 -29.43 20.20 -5.79
C ARG A 608 -29.86 21.65 -5.96
N ASP A 609 -30.57 22.21 -5.00
CA ASP A 609 -31.09 23.57 -5.09
C ASP A 609 -29.96 24.61 -4.96
N SER A 610 -29.02 24.40 -4.04
CA SER A 610 -27.89 25.32 -3.81
C SER A 610 -26.79 25.23 -4.87
N LEU A 611 -26.66 24.10 -5.57
CA LEU A 611 -25.62 23.86 -6.58
C LEU A 611 -26.20 23.70 -8.00
N ALA A 612 -27.45 24.13 -8.23
CA ALA A 612 -28.16 24.02 -9.50
C ALA A 612 -27.42 24.68 -10.68
N GLU A 613 -26.55 25.66 -10.42
CA GLU A 613 -25.73 26.30 -11.46
C GLU A 613 -24.59 25.40 -11.98
N TYR A 614 -24.20 24.35 -11.23
CA TYR A 614 -23.02 23.53 -11.53
C TYR A 614 -23.33 22.18 -12.19
N ALA A 615 -24.56 21.68 -12.04
CA ALA A 615 -24.96 20.39 -12.58
C ALA A 615 -26.48 20.29 -12.79
N ALA A 616 -26.89 19.41 -13.70
CA ALA A 616 -28.29 19.18 -13.98
C ALA A 616 -29.00 18.47 -12.80
N PRO A 617 -30.28 18.77 -12.51
CA PRO A 617 -31.01 18.24 -11.37
C PRO A 617 -31.01 16.72 -11.24
N GLU A 618 -31.06 16.00 -12.37
CA GLU A 618 -31.09 14.54 -12.45
C GLU A 618 -29.80 13.86 -11.97
N LYS A 619 -28.68 14.59 -11.89
CA LYS A 619 -27.41 14.07 -11.39
C LYS A 619 -27.38 13.96 -9.87
N PHE A 620 -28.23 14.71 -9.16
CA PHE A 620 -28.28 14.72 -7.70
C PHE A 620 -29.11 13.53 -7.22
N VAL A 621 -28.42 12.54 -6.66
CA VAL A 621 -29.00 11.32 -6.12
C VAL A 621 -28.60 11.16 -4.65
N SER A 622 -29.18 10.18 -3.95
CA SER A 622 -28.87 9.91 -2.55
C SER A 622 -28.57 8.46 -2.28
N ALA A 623 -27.64 8.20 -1.35
CA ALA A 623 -27.42 6.89 -0.76
C ALA A 623 -27.02 7.05 0.71
N LEU A 624 -27.68 6.31 1.60
CA LEU A 624 -27.36 6.31 3.03
C LEU A 624 -25.99 5.67 3.31
N ASN A 625 -25.31 6.10 4.37
CA ASN A 625 -24.11 5.43 4.87
C ASN A 625 -24.46 4.13 5.59
N THR A 626 -23.61 3.12 5.49
CA THR A 626 -23.71 1.87 6.27
C THR A 626 -23.10 2.01 7.66
N VAL A 627 -23.40 1.05 8.54
CA VAL A 627 -22.84 0.94 9.89
C VAL A 627 -22.07 -0.38 10.05
N ASP A 628 -20.99 -0.37 10.83
CA ASP A 628 -20.27 -1.58 11.23
C ASP A 628 -20.73 -2.01 12.62
N ALA A 629 -21.90 -2.65 12.66
CA ALA A 629 -22.56 -2.97 13.93
C ALA A 629 -21.79 -4.00 14.76
N GLU A 630 -21.15 -4.98 14.12
CA GLU A 630 -20.34 -6.00 14.79
C GLU A 630 -19.17 -5.34 15.52
N HIS A 631 -18.39 -4.49 14.83
CA HIS A 631 -17.30 -3.76 15.46
C HIS A 631 -17.75 -2.84 16.60
N ILE A 632 -18.94 -2.23 16.46
CA ILE A 632 -19.50 -1.36 17.51
C ILE A 632 -19.83 -2.18 18.77
N LEU A 633 -20.52 -3.31 18.61
CA LEU A 633 -20.93 -4.19 19.71
C LEU A 633 -19.73 -4.85 20.40
N GLU A 634 -18.73 -5.29 19.63
CA GLU A 634 -17.46 -5.82 20.17
C GLU A 634 -16.74 -4.77 21.02
N ASN A 635 -16.59 -3.54 20.49
CA ASN A 635 -15.97 -2.45 21.23
C ASN A 635 -16.77 -2.06 22.47
N ALA A 636 -18.10 -2.09 22.42
CA ALA A 636 -18.96 -1.79 23.56
C ALA A 636 -18.83 -2.79 24.71
N ALA A 637 -18.49 -4.04 24.41
CA ALA A 637 -18.26 -5.09 25.40
C ALA A 637 -16.87 -5.02 26.09
N ALA A 638 -15.97 -4.15 25.63
CA ALA A 638 -14.64 -4.00 26.22
C ALA A 638 -14.69 -3.43 27.65
N ASP A 639 -13.77 -3.87 28.50
CA ASP A 639 -13.68 -3.39 29.88
C ASP A 639 -13.20 -1.93 29.92
N LEU A 640 -14.10 -1.02 30.30
CA LEU A 640 -13.81 0.40 30.40
C LEU A 640 -12.73 0.70 31.45
N HIS A 641 -12.62 -0.09 32.52
CA HIS A 641 -11.57 0.07 33.52
C HIS A 641 -10.20 -0.16 32.87
N GLU A 642 -10.02 -1.29 32.16
CA GLU A 642 -8.77 -1.59 31.46
C GLU A 642 -8.45 -0.55 30.38
N LEU A 643 -9.46 -0.07 29.64
CA LEU A 643 -9.27 0.92 28.57
C LEU A 643 -8.81 2.30 29.06
N THR A 644 -9.16 2.64 30.30
CA THR A 644 -8.89 3.96 30.89
C THR A 644 -7.79 3.93 31.94
N PHE A 645 -7.27 2.75 32.28
CA PHE A 645 -6.20 2.59 33.26
C PHE A 645 -4.91 3.23 32.78
N ASP A 646 -4.38 4.14 33.59
CA ASP A 646 -3.11 4.80 33.33
C ASP A 646 -2.03 4.11 34.17
N GLU A 647 -1.12 3.39 33.50
CA GLU A 647 -0.02 2.66 34.16
C GLU A 647 0.99 3.56 34.88
N GLU A 648 1.11 4.84 34.49
CA GLU A 648 2.04 5.78 35.13
C GLU A 648 1.48 6.27 36.47
N THR A 649 0.17 6.52 36.53
CA THR A 649 -0.52 7.01 37.74
C THR A 649 -1.09 5.89 38.61
N GLY A 650 -1.32 4.70 38.04
CA GLY A 650 -1.92 3.56 38.71
C GLY A 650 -3.42 3.71 39.00
N SER A 651 -4.11 4.62 38.30
CA SER A 651 -5.53 4.91 38.49
C SER A 651 -6.25 5.10 37.15
N ILE A 652 -7.58 5.16 37.20
CA ILE A 652 -8.42 5.60 36.08
C ILE A 652 -8.85 7.06 36.31
N PRO A 653 -9.23 7.83 35.27
CA PRO A 653 -9.73 9.19 35.45
C PRO A 653 -11.06 9.24 36.21
N ASP A 654 -11.31 10.33 36.96
CA ASP A 654 -12.53 10.54 37.77
C ASP A 654 -13.83 10.27 36.99
N TRP A 655 -13.91 10.71 35.74
CA TRP A 655 -15.10 10.49 34.90
C TRP A 655 -15.37 9.00 34.63
N ALA A 656 -14.32 8.18 34.54
CA ALA A 656 -14.41 6.75 34.31
C ALA A 656 -14.75 6.01 35.61
N GLU A 657 -14.17 6.40 36.75
CA GLU A 657 -14.57 5.86 38.08
C GLU A 657 -16.05 6.07 38.32
N LEU A 658 -16.51 7.29 38.08
CA LEU A 658 -17.91 7.64 38.24
C LEU A 658 -18.77 6.79 37.30
N LEU A 659 -18.40 6.65 36.02
CA LEU A 659 -19.21 5.89 35.05
C LEU A 659 -19.28 4.38 35.35
N LEU A 660 -18.29 3.86 36.09
CA LEU A 660 -18.24 2.47 36.56
C LEU A 660 -18.91 2.27 37.92
N ALA A 661 -19.24 3.34 38.63
CA ALA A 661 -19.90 3.25 39.93
C ALA A 661 -21.31 2.67 39.76
N ASP A 662 -21.64 1.69 40.60
CA ASP A 662 -23.01 1.17 40.74
C ASP A 662 -23.81 2.16 41.60
N ASP A 663 -24.18 3.28 40.97
CA ASP A 663 -25.00 4.33 41.55
C ASP A 663 -26.28 4.54 40.74
N ASP A 664 -27.27 5.18 41.36
CA ASP A 664 -28.56 5.50 40.71
C ASP A 664 -28.50 6.95 40.17
N VAL A 665 -27.45 7.28 39.40
CA VAL A 665 -27.27 8.57 38.71
C VAL A 665 -27.41 8.36 37.21
N THR A 666 -28.36 9.05 36.60
CA THR A 666 -28.58 8.98 35.15
C THR A 666 -27.48 9.67 34.36
N THR A 667 -26.92 8.97 33.38
CA THR A 667 -25.83 9.44 32.51
C THR A 667 -26.32 9.77 31.11
N PHE A 668 -26.22 11.05 30.76
CA PHE A 668 -26.32 11.51 29.38
C PHE A 668 -24.94 11.47 28.72
N VAL A 669 -24.87 11.06 27.45
CA VAL A 669 -23.62 11.02 26.69
C VAL A 669 -23.72 11.74 25.36
N ASN A 670 -22.65 12.43 24.97
CA ASN A 670 -22.44 13.00 23.64
C ASN A 670 -21.08 12.57 23.11
N VAL A 671 -21.00 12.20 21.83
CA VAL A 671 -19.72 11.89 21.18
C VAL A 671 -19.57 12.74 19.92
N GLY A 672 -18.49 13.51 19.83
CA GLY A 672 -18.24 14.38 18.69
C GLY A 672 -17.05 15.33 18.84
N ARG A 673 -16.63 15.93 17.72
CA ARG A 673 -15.58 16.96 17.73
C ARG A 673 -16.07 18.19 18.50
N LEU A 674 -15.21 18.76 19.36
CA LEU A 674 -15.53 19.99 20.10
C LEU A 674 -15.36 21.22 19.19
N SER A 675 -16.34 21.44 18.30
CA SER A 675 -16.28 22.46 17.25
C SER A 675 -17.63 23.16 17.07
N PRO A 676 -17.66 24.37 16.47
CA PRO A 676 -18.85 25.24 16.48
C PRO A 676 -20.14 24.56 15.99
N GLU A 677 -20.07 23.75 14.95
CA GLU A 677 -21.20 23.06 14.34
C GLU A 677 -21.84 21.97 15.23
N LYS A 678 -21.08 21.40 16.18
CA LYS A 678 -21.61 20.40 17.11
C LYS A 678 -22.32 21.03 18.31
N ASN A 679 -22.07 22.31 18.54
CA ASN A 679 -22.75 23.17 19.50
C ASN A 679 -22.92 22.53 20.90
N GLN A 680 -21.85 21.96 21.45
CA GLN A 680 -21.88 21.39 22.81
C GLN A 680 -22.17 22.45 23.88
N ALA A 681 -21.96 23.73 23.58
CA ALA A 681 -22.36 24.81 24.47
C ALA A 681 -23.90 24.90 24.67
N ARG A 682 -24.70 24.54 23.66
CA ARG A 682 -26.16 24.35 23.81
C ARG A 682 -26.46 23.19 24.75
N LEU A 683 -25.79 22.05 24.54
CA LEU A 683 -25.96 20.85 25.36
C LEU A 683 -25.63 21.09 26.83
N ILE A 684 -24.49 21.71 27.13
CA ILE A 684 -24.06 22.00 28.51
C ILE A 684 -25.07 22.93 29.21
N ARG A 685 -25.53 24.00 28.54
CA ARG A 685 -26.53 24.91 29.11
C ARG A 685 -27.88 24.23 29.35
N ALA A 686 -28.29 23.35 28.44
CA ALA A 686 -29.52 22.57 28.60
C ALA A 686 -29.39 21.60 29.78
N PHE A 687 -28.25 20.92 29.89
CA PHE A 687 -27.95 20.02 30.99
C PHE A 687 -27.92 20.75 32.34
N ALA A 688 -27.38 21.99 32.40
CA ALA A 688 -27.39 22.80 33.61
C ALA A 688 -28.81 22.95 34.21
N ALA A 689 -29.81 23.21 33.35
CA ALA A 689 -31.20 23.33 33.78
C ALA A 689 -31.77 21.99 34.26
N VAL A 690 -31.45 20.89 33.58
CA VAL A 690 -31.90 19.53 33.96
C VAL A 690 -31.27 19.09 35.27
N HIS A 691 -29.98 19.34 35.46
CA HIS A 691 -29.24 18.96 36.65
C HIS A 691 -29.68 19.77 37.88
N ALA A 692 -30.03 21.04 37.70
CA ALA A 692 -30.62 21.85 38.77
C ALA A 692 -31.97 21.28 39.26
N ASP A 693 -32.79 20.76 38.34
CA ASP A 693 -34.07 20.13 38.67
C ASP A 693 -33.89 18.69 39.21
N ASN A 694 -32.87 17.98 38.74
CA ASN A 694 -32.56 16.60 39.10
C ASN A 694 -31.05 16.38 39.27
N PRO A 695 -30.51 16.60 40.49
CA PRO A 695 -29.07 16.49 40.76
C PRO A 695 -28.49 15.08 40.59
N ARG A 696 -29.33 14.05 40.46
CA ARG A 696 -28.91 12.66 40.19
C ARG A 696 -28.71 12.42 38.69
N THR A 697 -28.05 13.36 38.03
CA THR A 697 -27.76 13.31 36.61
C THR A 697 -26.32 13.73 36.34
N ARG A 698 -25.73 13.20 35.27
CA ARG A 698 -24.40 13.59 34.79
C ARG A 698 -24.38 13.65 33.26
N LEU A 699 -23.41 14.37 32.71
CA LEU A 699 -23.18 14.49 31.27
C LEU A 699 -21.73 14.17 30.94
N VAL A 700 -21.52 13.20 30.06
CA VAL A 700 -20.20 12.83 29.53
C VAL A 700 -20.11 13.26 28.07
N ILE A 701 -19.12 14.09 27.74
CA ILE A 701 -18.85 14.54 26.37
C ILE A 701 -17.51 13.97 25.91
N VAL A 702 -17.58 13.06 24.96
CA VAL A 702 -16.43 12.37 24.38
C VAL A 702 -15.97 13.05 23.10
N GLY A 703 -14.72 13.48 23.09
CA GLY A 703 -14.07 14.05 21.92
C GLY A 703 -13.11 15.19 22.24
N SER A 704 -12.41 15.67 21.22
CA SER A 704 -11.53 16.83 21.32
C SER A 704 -11.77 17.81 20.19
N GLY A 705 -11.32 19.04 20.34
CA GLY A 705 -11.50 20.07 19.32
C GLY A 705 -11.11 21.47 19.79
N PRO A 706 -11.17 22.45 18.87
CA PRO A 706 -10.75 23.83 19.14
C PRO A 706 -11.54 24.52 20.25
N LEU A 707 -12.73 24.04 20.59
CA LEU A 707 -13.56 24.64 21.64
C LEU A 707 -13.34 24.05 23.04
N ALA A 708 -12.43 23.08 23.22
CA ALA A 708 -12.23 22.39 24.50
C ALA A 708 -12.12 23.37 25.70
N GLY A 709 -11.16 24.29 25.68
CA GLY A 709 -10.97 25.25 26.77
C GLY A 709 -12.13 26.24 26.96
N GLN A 710 -12.91 26.55 25.91
CA GLN A 710 -14.11 27.38 26.06
C GLN A 710 -15.25 26.61 26.74
N LEU A 711 -15.38 25.32 26.44
CA LEU A 711 -16.38 24.45 27.05
C LEU A 711 -16.02 24.14 28.50
N GLU A 712 -14.74 23.92 28.82
CA GLU A 712 -14.24 23.80 30.19
C GLU A 712 -14.59 25.05 31.02
N GLY A 713 -14.34 26.25 30.46
CA GLY A 713 -14.70 27.51 31.10
C GLY A 713 -16.22 27.66 31.32
N LEU A 714 -17.04 27.21 30.37
CA LEU A 714 -18.51 27.21 30.51
C LEU A 714 -18.99 26.24 31.60
N VAL A 715 -18.38 25.06 31.72
CA VAL A 715 -18.69 24.10 32.79
C VAL A 715 -18.40 24.72 34.16
N ALA A 716 -17.27 25.41 34.31
CA ALA A 716 -16.91 26.10 35.54
C ALA A 716 -17.81 27.31 35.84
N GLU A 717 -18.17 28.10 34.82
CA GLU A 717 -19.09 29.24 34.95
C GLU A 717 -20.46 28.80 35.48
N LEU A 718 -20.91 27.60 35.10
CA LEU A 718 -22.20 27.03 35.49
C LEU A 718 -22.13 26.19 36.78
N GLY A 719 -20.95 26.00 37.38
CA GLY A 719 -20.76 25.20 38.59
C GLY A 719 -21.01 23.70 38.41
N LEU A 720 -20.65 23.15 37.25
CA LEU A 720 -20.94 21.77 36.84
C LEU A 720 -19.72 20.85 36.83
N GLU A 721 -18.60 21.22 37.47
CA GLU A 721 -17.33 20.48 37.42
C GLU A 721 -17.42 19.05 37.98
N GLY A 722 -18.43 18.76 38.81
CA GLY A 722 -18.70 17.42 39.35
C GLY A 722 -19.76 16.62 38.58
N SER A 723 -20.38 17.18 37.55
CA SER A 723 -21.48 16.53 36.82
C SER A 723 -21.37 16.62 35.30
N VAL A 724 -20.47 17.44 34.74
CA VAL A 724 -20.14 17.47 33.30
C VAL A 724 -18.67 17.12 33.08
N PHE A 725 -18.42 16.08 32.30
CA PHE A 725 -17.08 15.56 32.05
C PHE A 725 -16.70 15.67 30.56
N LEU A 726 -15.61 16.37 30.27
CA LEU A 726 -15.00 16.42 28.94
C LEU A 726 -13.85 15.41 28.89
N THR A 727 -14.06 14.25 28.26
CA THR A 727 -13.11 13.13 28.36
C THR A 727 -11.89 13.27 27.45
N GLY A 728 -11.87 14.25 26.55
CA GLY A 728 -10.92 14.30 25.44
C GLY A 728 -11.19 13.19 24.40
N MET A 729 -10.23 12.99 23.49
CA MET A 729 -10.32 11.96 22.45
C MET A 729 -10.12 10.57 23.05
N GLN A 730 -11.10 9.69 22.88
CA GLN A 730 -11.07 8.32 23.38
C GLN A 730 -10.81 7.32 22.25
N ARG A 731 -10.05 6.25 22.53
CA ARG A 731 -9.76 5.21 21.54
C ARG A 731 -10.99 4.36 21.22
N ASN A 732 -11.78 4.07 22.25
CA ASN A 732 -13.01 3.29 22.16
C ASN A 732 -14.16 4.09 22.80
N PRO A 733 -14.84 4.96 22.03
CA PRO A 733 -16.01 5.68 22.54
C PRO A 733 -17.22 4.78 22.77
N HIS A 734 -17.31 3.61 22.13
CA HIS A 734 -18.49 2.72 22.25
C HIS A 734 -18.61 2.11 23.65
N ALA A 735 -17.48 1.77 24.30
CA ALA A 735 -17.47 1.30 25.68
C ALA A 735 -18.03 2.36 26.67
N ILE A 736 -17.79 3.64 26.39
CA ILE A 736 -18.35 4.75 27.18
C ILE A 736 -19.84 4.91 26.89
N MET A 737 -20.23 4.89 25.62
CA MET A 737 -21.64 5.00 25.20
C MET A 737 -22.48 3.87 25.80
N ALA A 738 -21.97 2.64 25.82
CA ALA A 738 -22.66 1.47 26.36
C ALA A 738 -22.90 1.51 27.88
N LYS A 739 -22.23 2.41 28.60
CA LYS A 739 -22.43 2.66 30.04
C LYS A 739 -23.32 3.87 30.32
N ALA A 740 -23.77 4.58 29.29
CA ALA A 740 -24.68 5.71 29.42
C ALA A 740 -26.14 5.27 29.31
N ASP A 741 -27.04 6.11 29.81
CA ASP A 741 -28.49 5.84 29.79
C ASP A 741 -29.19 6.51 28.61
N CYS A 742 -28.68 7.65 28.13
CA CYS A 742 -29.27 8.38 27.01
C CYS A 742 -28.19 9.09 26.18
N PHE A 743 -28.27 8.93 24.86
CA PHE A 743 -27.44 9.67 23.93
C PHE A 743 -28.10 11.01 23.56
N VAL A 744 -27.33 12.11 23.58
CA VAL A 744 -27.83 13.45 23.24
C VAL A 744 -27.00 14.11 22.13
N LEU A 745 -27.65 14.53 21.05
CA LEU A 745 -27.03 15.25 19.93
C LEU A 745 -27.59 16.66 19.76
N SER A 746 -26.75 17.67 19.93
CA SER A 746 -27.10 19.09 19.90
C SER A 746 -26.63 19.86 18.66
N SER A 747 -26.19 19.17 17.60
CA SER A 747 -25.57 19.78 16.42
C SER A 747 -26.45 20.82 15.72
N ASP A 748 -25.81 21.83 15.14
CA ASP A 748 -26.48 22.84 14.33
C ASP A 748 -26.87 22.29 12.94
N TYR A 749 -26.03 21.44 12.36
CA TYR A 749 -26.28 20.75 11.10
C TYR A 749 -25.37 19.51 10.95
N GLU A 750 -25.83 18.52 10.20
CA GLU A 750 -25.09 17.30 9.83
C GLU A 750 -25.57 16.81 8.45
N GLY A 751 -24.73 16.14 7.67
CA GLY A 751 -25.22 15.38 6.51
C GLY A 751 -25.94 14.10 6.93
N GLN A 752 -25.19 13.19 7.55
CA GLN A 752 -25.71 12.04 8.27
C GLN A 752 -24.80 11.78 9.49
N PRO A 753 -25.29 11.96 10.72
CA PRO A 753 -24.47 11.77 11.91
C PRO A 753 -24.22 10.28 12.18
N MET A 754 -23.03 9.80 11.83
CA MET A 754 -22.60 8.40 12.08
C MET A 754 -22.80 7.98 13.55
N VAL A 755 -22.58 8.91 14.48
CA VAL A 755 -22.76 8.68 15.91
C VAL A 755 -24.21 8.36 16.32
N LEU A 756 -25.22 8.83 15.57
CA LEU A 756 -26.60 8.40 15.81
C LEU A 756 -26.79 6.94 15.41
N LEU A 757 -26.19 6.50 14.30
CA LEU A 757 -26.21 5.08 13.90
C LEU A 757 -25.48 4.22 14.94
N GLU A 758 -24.36 4.70 15.47
CA GLU A 758 -23.63 4.04 16.56
C GLU A 758 -24.51 3.92 17.83
N ALA A 759 -25.18 4.99 18.25
CA ALA A 759 -26.11 4.97 19.38
C ALA A 759 -27.32 4.04 19.17
N LEU A 760 -27.85 4.00 17.94
CA LEU A 760 -28.94 3.10 17.56
C LEU A 760 -28.51 1.63 17.62
N VAL A 761 -27.28 1.30 17.19
CA VAL A 761 -26.74 -0.07 17.32
C VAL A 761 -26.62 -0.48 18.79
N LEU A 762 -26.21 0.45 19.66
CA LEU A 762 -26.14 0.24 21.10
C LEU A 762 -27.50 0.31 21.82
N GLN A 763 -28.60 0.49 21.07
CA GLN A 763 -29.96 0.58 21.59
C GLN A 763 -30.15 1.70 22.64
N LEU A 764 -29.32 2.74 22.60
CA LEU A 764 -29.46 3.87 23.52
C LEU A 764 -30.71 4.68 23.18
N PRO A 765 -31.53 5.07 24.16
CA PRO A 765 -32.49 6.16 24.02
C PRO A 765 -31.78 7.41 23.48
N ILE A 766 -32.38 8.07 22.48
CA ILE A 766 -31.76 9.20 21.76
C ILE A 766 -32.61 10.45 21.92
N VAL A 767 -31.97 11.56 22.29
CA VAL A 767 -32.51 12.91 22.16
C VAL A 767 -31.66 13.69 21.16
N THR A 768 -32.28 14.24 20.12
CA THR A 768 -31.57 15.05 19.12
C THR A 768 -32.36 16.29 18.73
N VAL A 769 -31.68 17.34 18.29
CA VAL A 769 -32.33 18.57 17.82
C VAL A 769 -32.82 18.47 16.39
N GLU A 770 -33.82 19.28 16.02
CA GLU A 770 -34.27 19.44 14.64
C GLU A 770 -33.21 20.20 13.82
N PHE A 771 -32.57 19.49 12.89
CA PHE A 771 -31.77 20.04 11.80
C PHE A 771 -32.22 19.44 10.48
N ALA A 772 -31.75 19.98 9.35
CA ALA A 772 -32.29 19.68 8.02
C ALA A 772 -32.40 18.18 7.68
N SER A 773 -31.45 17.35 8.13
CA SER A 773 -31.44 15.90 7.92
C SER A 773 -31.93 15.07 9.12
N ALA A 774 -32.25 15.69 10.27
CA ALA A 774 -32.59 14.99 11.51
C ALA A 774 -33.78 14.04 11.36
N LYS A 775 -34.81 14.44 10.61
CA LYS A 775 -36.01 13.63 10.35
C LYS A 775 -35.74 12.32 9.61
N ASN A 776 -34.65 12.26 8.84
CA ASN A 776 -34.21 11.05 8.14
C ASN A 776 -33.03 10.35 8.85
N ALA A 777 -32.47 10.96 9.89
CA ALA A 777 -31.32 10.43 10.62
C ALA A 777 -31.72 9.35 11.63
N LEU A 778 -32.98 9.32 12.07
CA LEU A 778 -33.54 8.31 12.96
C LEU A 778 -34.60 7.46 12.23
N PRO A 779 -34.63 6.14 12.46
CA PRO A 779 -35.73 5.29 12.03
C PRO A 779 -37.07 5.77 12.60
N PRO A 780 -38.20 5.57 11.88
CA PRO A 780 -39.53 5.88 12.42
C PRO A 780 -39.77 5.18 13.75
N GLY A 781 -40.14 5.95 14.78
CA GLY A 781 -40.42 5.43 16.12
C GLY A 781 -39.20 5.28 17.03
N SER A 782 -38.00 5.71 16.61
CA SER A 782 -36.80 5.71 17.45
C SER A 782 -36.38 7.12 17.85
N GLY A 783 -36.02 7.29 19.13
CA GLY A 783 -35.54 8.55 19.68
C GLY A 783 -36.56 9.70 19.65
N MET A 784 -36.12 10.87 20.11
CA MET A 784 -36.92 12.09 20.21
C MET A 784 -36.21 13.26 19.52
N ILE A 785 -36.91 13.89 18.57
CA ILE A 785 -36.45 15.11 17.90
C ILE A 785 -37.08 16.32 18.59
N VAL A 786 -36.26 17.23 19.11
CA VAL A 786 -36.69 18.42 19.85
C VAL A 786 -36.34 19.71 19.11
N PRO A 787 -36.98 20.85 19.42
CA PRO A 787 -36.58 22.13 18.85
C PRO A 787 -35.09 22.44 19.07
N GLN A 788 -34.46 23.08 18.09
CA GLN A 788 -33.03 23.40 18.11
C GLN A 788 -32.67 24.58 19.03
N SER A 789 -33.04 24.47 20.31
CA SER A 789 -32.82 25.48 21.35
C SER A 789 -32.31 24.83 22.64
N VAL A 790 -31.81 25.65 23.57
CA VAL A 790 -31.41 25.17 24.90
C VAL A 790 -32.62 24.53 25.61
N ASP A 791 -33.78 25.19 25.59
CA ASP A 791 -35.00 24.69 26.20
C ASP A 791 -35.50 23.39 25.56
N GLY A 792 -35.38 23.26 24.23
CA GLY A 792 -35.76 22.04 23.52
C GLY A 792 -34.90 20.84 23.93
N VAL A 793 -33.57 21.01 23.98
CA VAL A 793 -32.65 19.96 24.45
C VAL A 793 -32.91 19.60 25.91
N ALA A 794 -33.16 20.60 26.77
CA ALA A 794 -33.47 20.38 28.18
C ALA A 794 -34.78 19.59 28.35
N GLU A 795 -35.83 19.96 27.59
CA GLU A 795 -37.10 19.22 27.63
C GLU A 795 -36.96 17.79 27.13
N GLY A 796 -36.16 17.54 26.09
CA GLY A 796 -35.86 16.18 25.64
C GLY A 796 -35.17 15.33 26.70
N MET A 797 -34.19 15.90 27.42
CA MET A 797 -33.55 15.22 28.56
C MET A 797 -34.53 14.99 29.71
N ARG A 798 -35.42 15.94 30.02
CA ARG A 798 -36.49 15.72 31.03
C ARG A 798 -37.48 14.66 30.59
N ALA A 799 -37.83 14.61 29.30
CA ALA A 799 -38.69 13.58 28.73
C ALA A 799 -38.06 12.20 28.89
N PHE A 800 -36.75 12.07 28.70
CA PHE A 800 -36.03 10.83 28.99
C PHE A 800 -36.18 10.42 30.47
N LEU A 801 -35.95 11.35 31.39
CA LEU A 801 -36.10 11.08 32.84
C LEU A 801 -37.53 10.67 33.24
N ARG A 802 -38.54 11.01 32.44
CA ARG A 802 -39.94 10.59 32.64
C ARG A 802 -40.29 9.26 31.96
N GLY A 803 -39.38 8.70 31.15
CA GLY A 803 -39.63 7.51 30.32
C GLY A 803 -40.43 7.81 29.04
N ASP A 804 -40.48 9.08 28.62
CA ASP A 804 -41.24 9.51 27.42
C ASP A 804 -40.43 9.37 26.12
N VAL A 805 -39.11 9.12 26.21
CA VAL A 805 -38.25 8.92 25.03
C VAL A 805 -38.36 7.46 24.57
N PRO A 806 -38.76 7.20 23.31
CA PRO A 806 -38.89 5.84 22.81
C PRO A 806 -37.55 5.09 22.79
N ASP A 807 -37.64 3.78 23.03
CA ASP A 807 -36.52 2.86 22.84
C ASP A 807 -36.03 2.87 21.39
N SER A 808 -34.72 2.72 21.22
CA SER A 808 -34.07 2.66 19.92
C SER A 808 -34.09 1.24 19.35
N HIS A 809 -35.23 0.80 18.83
CA HIS A 809 -35.27 -0.46 18.06
C HIS A 809 -34.68 -0.26 16.66
N PHE A 810 -33.52 -0.87 16.39
CA PHE A 810 -32.80 -0.71 15.12
C PHE A 810 -32.34 -2.04 14.51
N ASP A 811 -32.96 -2.43 13.39
CA ASP A 811 -32.47 -3.55 12.57
C ASP A 811 -31.34 -3.06 11.64
N TYR A 812 -30.12 -3.10 12.16
CA TYR A 812 -28.93 -2.67 11.43
C TYR A 812 -28.63 -3.55 10.21
N HIS A 813 -29.04 -4.81 10.20
CA HIS A 813 -28.87 -5.68 9.03
C HIS A 813 -29.79 -5.25 7.87
N ALA A 814 -31.07 -4.99 8.14
CA ALA A 814 -31.99 -4.47 7.14
C ALA A 814 -31.58 -3.07 6.66
N TYR A 815 -31.12 -2.22 7.59
CA TYR A 815 -30.58 -0.90 7.26
C TYR A 815 -29.38 -0.99 6.32
N ASN A 816 -28.37 -1.83 6.62
CA ASN A 816 -27.20 -1.99 5.77
C ASN A 816 -27.54 -2.57 4.39
N ARG A 817 -28.42 -3.57 4.30
CA ARG A 817 -28.91 -4.08 3.00
C ARG A 817 -29.51 -2.98 2.14
N LYS A 818 -30.34 -2.11 2.74
CA LYS A 818 -30.93 -0.96 2.05
C LYS A 818 -29.85 0.05 1.62
N ALA A 819 -28.95 0.44 2.51
CA ALA A 819 -27.90 1.42 2.24
C ALA A 819 -26.92 0.93 1.14
N VAL A 820 -26.55 -0.35 1.14
CA VAL A 820 -25.72 -0.95 0.09
C VAL A 820 -26.44 -1.00 -1.25
N ALA A 821 -27.73 -1.36 -1.27
CA ALA A 821 -28.52 -1.32 -2.51
C ALA A 821 -28.68 0.11 -3.06
N GLU A 822 -28.80 1.11 -2.18
CA GLU A 822 -28.75 2.52 -2.58
C GLU A 822 -27.38 2.92 -3.12
N PHE A 823 -26.28 2.48 -2.50
CA PHE A 823 -24.92 2.71 -2.99
C PHE A 823 -24.74 2.18 -4.42
N TYR A 824 -25.15 0.93 -4.69
CA TYR A 824 -25.04 0.35 -6.04
C TYR A 824 -25.85 1.15 -7.08
N ARG A 825 -27.10 1.53 -6.76
CA ARG A 825 -27.88 2.39 -7.66
C ARG A 825 -27.24 3.76 -7.86
N ALA A 826 -26.67 4.35 -6.80
CA ALA A 826 -26.07 5.68 -6.85
C ALA A 826 -24.74 5.73 -7.62
N ILE A 827 -24.01 4.62 -7.74
CA ILE A 827 -22.87 4.53 -8.67
C ILE A 827 -23.30 4.10 -10.08
N GLY A 828 -24.58 3.76 -10.28
CA GLY A 828 -25.15 3.29 -11.53
C GLY A 828 -24.95 1.80 -11.83
N ALA A 829 -24.56 1.04 -10.81
CA ALA A 829 -24.48 -0.41 -10.93
C ALA A 829 -25.89 -1.04 -11.02
N PRO A 830 -26.06 -2.13 -11.80
CA PRO A 830 -27.36 -2.77 -11.96
C PRO A 830 -27.87 -3.28 -10.61
N ALA A 831 -29.18 -3.15 -10.38
CA ALA A 831 -29.83 -3.65 -9.18
C ALA A 831 -29.52 -5.16 -9.01
N ALA A 832 -29.21 -5.55 -7.78
CA ALA A 832 -29.07 -6.95 -7.39
C ALA A 832 -30.40 -7.70 -7.48
#